data_AF-A0A2A5GRF8-F1
#
_entry.id   AF-A0A2A5GRF8-F1
#
_cell.length_a   1.000
_cell.length_b   1.000
_cell.length_c   1.000
_cell.angle_alpha   90.00
_cell.angle_beta   90.00
_cell.angle_gamma   90.00
#
_symmetry.space_group_name_H-M   'P 1'
#
loop_
_entity.id
_entity.type
_entity.pdbx_description
1 polymer ?
#
loop_
_entity_poly.entity_id
_entity_poly.type
_entity_poly.pdbx_seq_one_letter_code
_entity_poly.pdbx_strand_id
1 'polypeptide(L)'
;MNPNFLQTPIAYLKGVGPNRAASLQSELGISTYQDLINLFPNRYLDKTQYYKINQLQRSNADIQIVGKVVHLKSVEQKKGKRLVASFVDETGEMELIWFRGQKWIKENIKLNTPYVIFGKTNWYNGKFSMPHPEMELLTVHEQGLKIAMQPIYPSTEKLSAKGITNRVTNKLMQQLFLETKGQFLETLSKDIITELHLLSKSESLFNIHFPKNQELLAKAQFRLKFEELFYIQMQLITKKLIRKRKIKGFNFDQVGELFNTFYKENLPFELTNAQKRVLKEIRADLGSNAQMSRLLQGDVGSGKTIVALMTMLLAIDNGFQATIIAPTEILANQHFNGIKELLGNLNVTVALLTGSVKKSARKIIHEQLENGELHILIGTHAVLEDKVQFHNLGLAIIDEQHRFGVAQRSKLWHKNETPPHILVMTATPIPRTLAMSLYGDLDISVIDELPPGRKVIKTVHRYDANRLKVFGFIKDEIKKGRQIYVVYPLIQESEALDYKDLMDGYESIVRDFPLPDYQISILHGKMKPADKDYEMARFVKGETQIMVATTVIEVGVNVPNASVMIIESAERFGLSQLHQLRGRVGRGADQSFCVLMTSHKLSSDAKTRLETMVRTNDGFEIAEVDLKLRGPGDLMGTQQSGVLNLKIADIVRDNDILKTARFQALKLLKEDPTMEKEDHQVIRYAYAQLVKHKNIWTYIS
;
A
#
# COMPACT_ATOMS: atom_id res chain seq x y z
N MET A 1 8.06 -10.38 -36.27
CA MET A 1 8.44 -11.65 -35.59
C MET A 1 7.17 -12.40 -35.22
N ASN A 2 7.13 -13.74 -35.30
CA ASN A 2 5.93 -14.50 -34.88
C ASN A 2 5.83 -14.46 -33.34
N PRO A 3 4.79 -13.87 -32.76
CA PRO A 3 4.66 -13.67 -31.30
C PRO A 3 4.65 -14.98 -30.50
N ASN A 4 4.31 -16.10 -31.16
CA ASN A 4 4.45 -17.44 -30.57
C ASN A 4 5.90 -17.82 -30.25
N PHE A 5 6.91 -17.19 -30.88
CA PHE A 5 8.32 -17.47 -30.60
C PHE A 5 8.70 -17.15 -29.15
N LEU A 6 8.17 -16.07 -28.56
CA LEU A 6 8.44 -15.72 -27.17
C LEU A 6 7.73 -16.66 -26.17
N GLN A 7 6.75 -17.43 -26.63
CA GLN A 7 6.08 -18.45 -25.81
C GLN A 7 6.81 -19.79 -25.82
N THR A 8 7.96 -19.88 -26.48
CA THR A 8 8.81 -21.08 -26.48
C THR A 8 9.28 -21.38 -25.05
N PRO A 9 9.19 -22.64 -24.59
CA PRO A 9 9.69 -23.03 -23.27
C PRO A 9 11.19 -22.74 -23.11
N ILE A 10 11.58 -22.29 -21.92
CA ILE A 10 12.95 -21.86 -21.63
C ILE A 10 13.99 -22.98 -21.78
N ALA A 11 13.55 -24.24 -21.69
CA ALA A 11 14.40 -25.43 -21.88
C ALA A 11 14.99 -25.55 -23.30
N TYR A 12 14.41 -24.87 -24.29
CA TYR A 12 14.93 -24.83 -25.66
C TYR A 12 16.03 -23.78 -25.86
N LEU A 13 16.21 -22.85 -24.90
CA LEU A 13 17.23 -21.83 -24.99
C LEU A 13 18.62 -22.45 -24.83
N LYS A 14 19.51 -22.18 -25.78
CA LYS A 14 20.87 -22.73 -25.74
C LYS A 14 21.57 -22.34 -24.44
N GLY A 15 22.02 -23.34 -23.67
CA GLY A 15 22.64 -23.16 -22.36
C GLY A 15 21.70 -23.38 -21.16
N VAL A 16 20.41 -23.63 -21.41
CA VAL A 16 19.43 -24.05 -20.40
C VAL A 16 19.13 -25.54 -20.59
N GLY A 17 19.70 -26.38 -19.72
CA GLY A 17 19.28 -27.79 -19.63
C GLY A 17 18.00 -27.96 -18.80
N PRO A 18 17.37 -29.15 -18.80
CA PRO A 18 16.12 -29.42 -18.08
C PRO A 18 16.21 -29.10 -16.57
N ASN A 19 17.34 -29.40 -15.94
CA ASN A 19 17.57 -29.10 -14.52
C ASN A 19 17.64 -27.59 -14.23
N ARG A 20 18.18 -26.79 -15.17
CA ARG A 20 18.22 -25.33 -15.04
C ARG A 20 16.85 -24.73 -15.29
N ALA A 21 16.12 -25.22 -16.30
CA ALA A 21 14.75 -24.81 -16.59
C ALA A 21 13.84 -25.01 -15.37
N ALA A 22 13.87 -26.20 -14.75
CA ALA A 22 13.09 -26.49 -13.53
C ALA A 22 13.47 -25.57 -12.36
N SER A 23 14.74 -25.21 -12.22
CA SER A 23 15.21 -24.30 -11.17
C SER A 23 14.79 -22.85 -11.41
N LEU A 24 14.85 -22.37 -12.66
CA LEU A 24 14.38 -21.03 -13.04
C LEU A 24 12.87 -20.89 -12.86
N GLN A 25 12.11 -21.94 -13.20
CA GLN A 25 10.67 -21.97 -13.03
C GLN A 25 10.26 -21.98 -11.54
N SER A 26 10.87 -22.84 -10.72
CA SER A 26 10.52 -22.96 -9.30
C SER A 26 10.89 -21.74 -8.47
N GLU A 27 12.02 -21.09 -8.77
CA GLU A 27 12.54 -19.99 -7.95
C GLU A 27 12.15 -18.60 -8.45
N LEU A 28 12.03 -18.40 -9.77
CA LEU A 28 11.74 -17.10 -10.38
C LEU A 28 10.49 -17.10 -11.27
N GLY A 29 9.76 -18.22 -11.37
CA GLY A 29 8.58 -18.32 -12.23
C GLY A 29 8.88 -18.27 -13.73
N ILE A 30 10.14 -18.45 -14.14
CA ILE A 30 10.55 -18.31 -15.55
C ILE A 30 10.34 -19.64 -16.28
N SER A 31 9.34 -19.68 -17.16
CA SER A 31 8.97 -20.88 -17.92
C SER A 31 9.18 -20.72 -19.44
N THR A 32 9.09 -19.50 -19.94
CA THR A 32 9.17 -19.16 -21.37
C THR A 32 10.25 -18.11 -21.67
N TYR A 33 10.55 -17.92 -22.96
CA TYR A 33 11.42 -16.84 -23.43
C TYR A 33 10.87 -15.46 -23.03
N GLN A 34 9.54 -15.29 -23.04
CA GLN A 34 8.84 -14.10 -22.60
C GLN A 34 9.04 -13.80 -21.11
N ASP A 35 9.14 -14.83 -20.27
CA ASP A 35 9.40 -14.66 -18.85
C ASP A 35 10.85 -14.22 -18.61
N LEU A 36 11.81 -14.81 -19.33
CA LEU A 36 13.22 -14.46 -19.20
C LEU A 36 13.48 -13.01 -19.64
N ILE A 37 12.94 -12.55 -20.77
CA ILE A 37 13.12 -11.17 -21.23
C ILE A 37 12.46 -10.13 -20.30
N ASN A 38 11.48 -10.55 -19.50
CA ASN A 38 10.87 -9.68 -18.49
C ASN A 38 11.51 -9.84 -17.09
N LEU A 39 12.63 -10.57 -16.97
CA LEU A 39 13.44 -10.59 -15.76
C LEU A 39 14.33 -9.34 -15.74
N PHE A 40 13.83 -8.24 -15.18
CA PHE A 40 14.56 -6.98 -15.19
C PHE A 40 15.69 -6.95 -14.15
N PRO A 41 16.81 -6.26 -14.42
CA PRO A 41 17.89 -6.07 -13.44
C PRO A 41 17.45 -5.20 -12.26
N ASN A 42 17.86 -5.57 -11.04
CA ASN A 42 17.60 -4.77 -9.83
C ASN A 42 18.60 -3.61 -9.65
N ARG A 43 19.80 -3.77 -10.20
CA ARG A 43 20.87 -2.76 -10.16
C ARG A 43 21.79 -2.90 -11.36
N TYR A 44 22.49 -1.83 -11.67
CA TYR A 44 23.51 -1.77 -12.73
C TYR A 44 24.84 -1.42 -12.09
N LEU A 45 25.87 -2.19 -12.42
CA LEU A 45 27.24 -1.88 -12.04
C LEU A 45 27.88 -1.11 -13.18
N ASP A 46 28.30 0.11 -12.91
CA ASP A 46 29.10 0.86 -13.84
C ASP A 46 30.52 0.28 -13.89
N LYS A 47 30.90 -0.23 -15.05
CA LYS A 47 32.24 -0.79 -15.35
C LYS A 47 32.99 0.08 -16.36
N THR A 48 32.51 1.31 -16.61
CA THR A 48 33.17 2.24 -17.56
C THR A 48 34.43 2.88 -17.00
N GLN A 49 34.50 3.08 -15.68
CA GLN A 49 35.58 3.81 -15.04
C GLN A 49 36.60 2.89 -14.39
N TYR A 50 37.86 3.06 -14.78
CA TYR A 50 39.00 2.46 -14.12
C TYR A 50 39.58 3.44 -13.11
N TYR A 51 39.70 3.00 -11.87
CA TYR A 51 40.31 3.78 -10.79
C TYR A 51 41.76 3.34 -10.59
N LYS A 52 42.62 4.31 -10.24
CA LYS A 52 43.95 4.02 -9.69
C LYS A 52 43.85 3.87 -8.16
N ILE A 53 44.74 3.09 -7.54
CA ILE A 53 44.72 2.80 -6.10
C ILE A 53 44.85 4.09 -5.27
N ASN A 54 45.57 5.11 -5.75
CA ASN A 54 45.69 6.40 -5.08
C ASN A 54 44.43 7.30 -5.17
N GLN A 55 43.50 7.01 -6.09
CA GLN A 55 42.25 7.75 -6.27
C GLN A 55 41.10 7.17 -5.44
N LEU A 56 41.36 6.08 -4.72
CA LEU A 56 40.34 5.41 -3.92
C LEU A 56 39.94 6.27 -2.74
N GLN A 57 38.65 6.54 -2.65
CA GLN A 57 38.06 7.17 -1.49
C GLN A 57 37.83 6.15 -0.38
N ARG A 58 37.76 6.60 0.87
CA ARG A 58 37.42 5.76 2.04
C ARG A 58 35.93 5.46 2.08
N SER A 59 35.42 4.86 1.00
CA SER A 59 34.02 4.46 0.84
C SER A 59 33.96 2.98 0.50
N ASN A 60 32.81 2.35 0.74
CA ASN A 60 32.59 0.93 0.43
C ASN A 60 32.03 0.73 -1.00
N ALA A 61 32.58 1.48 -1.96
CA ALA A 61 32.11 1.47 -3.34
C ALA A 61 32.63 0.24 -4.11
N ASP A 62 31.79 -0.27 -5.03
CA ASP A 62 32.20 -1.24 -6.05
C ASP A 62 33.02 -0.49 -7.12
N ILE A 63 34.26 -0.93 -7.37
CA ILE A 63 35.18 -0.25 -8.29
C ILE A 63 35.95 -1.25 -9.15
N GLN A 64 36.49 -0.77 -10.26
CA GLN A 64 37.33 -1.52 -11.18
C GLN A 64 38.75 -0.97 -11.21
N ILE A 65 39.75 -1.83 -11.04
CA ILE A 65 41.18 -1.45 -11.02
C ILE A 65 41.96 -2.40 -11.94
N VAL A 66 42.93 -1.85 -12.67
CA VAL A 66 43.91 -2.63 -13.43
C VAL A 66 45.23 -2.65 -12.67
N GLY A 67 45.82 -3.82 -12.52
CA GLY A 67 47.07 -3.99 -11.79
C GLY A 67 47.55 -5.43 -11.86
N LYS A 68 48.53 -5.78 -11.02
CA LYS A 68 49.12 -7.12 -11.00
C LYS A 68 49.18 -7.67 -9.58
N VAL A 69 48.99 -8.97 -9.46
CA VAL A 69 49.21 -9.67 -8.19
C VAL A 69 50.70 -9.96 -8.06
N VAL A 70 51.35 -9.40 -7.04
CA VAL A 70 52.80 -9.53 -6.83
C VAL A 70 53.12 -10.60 -5.78
N HIS A 71 52.27 -10.75 -4.77
CA HIS A 71 52.50 -11.68 -3.67
C HIS A 71 51.21 -12.40 -3.24
N LEU A 72 51.34 -13.64 -2.78
CA LEU A 72 50.25 -14.48 -2.28
C LEU A 72 50.65 -15.10 -0.93
N LYS A 73 49.90 -14.78 0.13
CA LYS A 73 50.10 -15.33 1.48
C LYS A 73 48.83 -16.02 1.98
N SER A 74 48.99 -17.15 2.66
CA SER A 74 47.89 -17.82 3.38
C SER A 74 48.01 -17.48 4.87
N VAL A 75 46.95 -16.90 5.44
CA VAL A 75 46.93 -16.48 6.85
C VAL A 75 45.96 -17.36 7.63
N GLU A 76 46.45 -17.99 8.69
CA GLU A 76 45.63 -18.78 9.61
C GLU A 76 44.90 -17.88 10.61
N GLN A 77 43.64 -18.21 10.93
CA GLN A 77 42.81 -17.48 11.89
C GLN A 77 42.23 -18.42 12.95
N LYS A 78 41.73 -17.87 14.07
CA LYS A 78 41.11 -18.63 15.17
C LYS A 78 40.00 -19.61 14.72
N LYS A 79 39.30 -19.31 13.61
CA LYS A 79 38.41 -20.24 12.88
C LYS A 79 38.61 -20.06 11.37
N GLY A 80 39.36 -20.97 10.73
CA GLY A 80 39.54 -21.03 9.27
C GLY A 80 40.89 -20.47 8.77
N LYS A 81 41.08 -20.52 7.45
CA LYS A 81 42.24 -19.96 6.74
C LYS A 81 41.74 -18.96 5.70
N ARG A 82 42.46 -17.85 5.51
CA ARG A 82 42.17 -16.87 4.45
C ARG A 82 43.37 -16.72 3.53
N LEU A 83 43.12 -16.57 2.23
CA LEU A 83 44.13 -16.23 1.24
C LEU A 83 44.17 -14.71 1.08
N VAL A 84 45.36 -14.12 1.13
CA VAL A 84 45.57 -12.69 0.91
C VAL A 84 46.57 -12.52 -0.23
N ALA A 85 46.22 -11.73 -1.23
CA ALA A 85 47.11 -11.38 -2.32
C ALA A 85 47.43 -9.88 -2.30
N SER A 86 48.70 -9.52 -2.44
CA SER A 86 49.12 -8.13 -2.67
C SER A 86 48.92 -7.77 -4.13
N PHE A 87 48.03 -6.83 -4.37
CA PHE A 87 47.71 -6.29 -5.68
C PHE A 87 48.27 -4.89 -5.81
N VAL A 88 49.06 -4.66 -6.85
CA VAL A 88 49.80 -3.42 -7.06
C VAL A 88 49.44 -2.85 -8.42
N ASP A 89 49.19 -1.55 -8.47
CA ASP A 89 49.13 -0.76 -9.69
C ASP A 89 50.32 0.21 -9.75
N GLU A 90 50.35 1.13 -10.71
CA GLU A 90 51.43 2.12 -10.86
C GLU A 90 51.49 3.13 -9.69
N THR A 91 50.48 3.19 -8.83
CA THR A 91 50.28 4.26 -7.84
C THR A 91 50.24 3.80 -6.39
N GLY A 92 49.99 2.52 -6.13
CA GLY A 92 49.89 2.00 -4.76
C GLY A 92 49.71 0.48 -4.68
N GLU A 93 49.51 0.00 -3.45
CA GLU A 93 49.27 -1.40 -3.11
C GLU A 93 47.95 -1.55 -2.35
N MET A 94 47.21 -2.64 -2.63
CA MET A 94 46.03 -3.06 -1.87
C MET A 94 46.02 -4.58 -1.65
N GLU A 95 45.20 -5.05 -0.69
CA GLU A 95 45.07 -6.48 -0.38
C GLU A 95 43.78 -7.10 -0.96
N LEU A 96 43.88 -8.18 -1.72
CA LEU A 96 42.74 -8.99 -2.14
C LEU A 96 42.57 -10.16 -1.17
N ILE A 97 41.37 -10.38 -0.65
CA ILE A 97 41.13 -11.34 0.44
C ILE A 97 40.08 -12.38 0.04
N TRP A 98 40.37 -13.66 0.23
CA TRP A 98 39.40 -14.75 0.05
C TRP A 98 39.26 -15.60 1.30
N PHE A 99 38.03 -15.74 1.80
CA PHE A 99 37.68 -16.57 2.95
C PHE A 99 37.21 -17.98 2.56
N ARG A 100 36.86 -18.19 1.29
CA ARG A 100 36.37 -19.47 0.71
C ARG A 100 37.06 -19.74 -0.62
N GLY A 101 37.21 -21.01 -1.00
CA GLY A 101 37.79 -21.41 -2.30
C GLY A 101 39.30 -21.23 -2.43
N GLN A 102 40.02 -20.99 -1.33
CA GLN A 102 41.44 -20.63 -1.29
C GLN A 102 42.39 -21.54 -2.10
N LYS A 103 42.17 -22.87 -2.15
CA LYS A 103 43.03 -23.80 -2.91
C LYS A 103 42.91 -23.56 -4.42
N TRP A 104 41.67 -23.57 -4.93
CA TRP A 104 41.37 -23.32 -6.34
C TRP A 104 41.82 -21.93 -6.79
N ILE A 105 41.63 -20.91 -5.95
CA ILE A 105 42.04 -19.54 -6.27
C ILE A 105 43.57 -19.42 -6.33
N LYS A 106 44.28 -20.04 -5.38
CA LYS A 106 45.74 -20.06 -5.37
C LYS A 106 46.34 -20.73 -6.61
N GLU A 107 45.70 -21.77 -7.13
CA GLU A 107 46.13 -22.48 -8.35
C GLU A 107 45.84 -21.70 -9.64
N ASN A 108 44.79 -20.86 -9.67
CA ASN A 108 44.38 -20.12 -10.87
C ASN A 108 44.97 -18.71 -10.99
N ILE A 109 45.50 -18.13 -9.90
CA ILE A 109 46.13 -16.81 -9.94
C ILE A 109 47.56 -16.94 -10.47
N LYS A 110 47.87 -16.20 -11.54
CA LYS A 110 49.22 -16.04 -12.07
C LYS A 110 49.86 -14.80 -11.46
N LEU A 111 51.09 -14.94 -10.94
CA LEU A 111 51.82 -13.82 -10.39
C LEU A 111 52.37 -12.92 -11.50
N ASN A 112 52.51 -11.62 -11.21
CA ASN A 112 53.08 -10.60 -12.08
C ASN A 112 52.39 -10.45 -13.45
N THR A 113 51.16 -10.92 -13.57
CA THR A 113 50.34 -10.80 -14.79
C THR A 113 49.32 -9.68 -14.59
N PRO A 114 49.00 -8.88 -15.63
CA PRO A 114 47.97 -7.85 -15.54
C PRO A 114 46.57 -8.47 -15.40
N TYR A 115 45.86 -8.07 -14.35
CA TYR A 115 44.48 -8.43 -14.09
C TYR A 115 43.62 -7.17 -13.98
N VAL A 116 42.38 -7.30 -14.43
CA VAL A 116 41.29 -6.40 -14.10
C VAL A 116 40.57 -7.00 -12.90
N ILE A 117 40.54 -6.26 -11.80
CA ILE A 117 39.83 -6.65 -10.58
C ILE A 117 38.60 -5.77 -10.39
N PHE A 118 37.53 -6.37 -9.91
CA PHE A 118 36.28 -5.68 -9.62
C PHE A 118 35.67 -6.17 -8.30
N GLY A 119 35.23 -5.23 -7.46
CA GLY A 119 34.54 -5.56 -6.22
C GLY A 119 34.47 -4.39 -5.23
N LYS A 120 33.88 -4.66 -4.06
CA LYS A 120 33.76 -3.67 -2.99
C LYS A 120 35.09 -3.42 -2.32
N THR A 121 35.44 -2.15 -2.20
CA THR A 121 36.57 -1.73 -1.37
C THR A 121 36.18 -1.67 0.10
N ASN A 122 37.12 -2.08 0.94
CA ASN A 122 37.09 -1.93 2.39
C ASN A 122 38.37 -1.21 2.82
N TRP A 123 38.23 -0.22 3.69
CA TRP A 123 39.37 0.46 4.30
C TRP A 123 39.55 -0.02 5.74
N TYR A 124 40.71 -0.63 6.04
CA TYR A 124 41.03 -1.10 7.40
C TYR A 124 42.54 -1.02 7.66
N ASN A 125 42.93 -0.57 8.86
CA ASN A 125 44.33 -0.41 9.29
C ASN A 125 45.23 0.33 8.27
N GLY A 126 44.71 1.37 7.62
CA GLY A 126 45.50 2.19 6.70
C GLY A 126 45.76 1.57 5.33
N LYS A 127 45.15 0.42 5.00
CA LYS A 127 45.23 -0.22 3.68
C LYS A 127 43.85 -0.44 3.08
N PHE A 128 43.76 -0.31 1.76
CA PHE A 128 42.60 -0.79 1.02
C PHE A 128 42.64 -2.32 0.91
N SER A 129 41.47 -2.92 1.05
CA SER A 129 41.28 -4.35 0.84
C SER A 129 40.03 -4.61 0.01
N MET A 130 40.02 -5.69 -0.76
CA MET A 130 38.86 -6.11 -1.55
C MET A 130 38.58 -7.58 -1.26
N PRO A 131 37.50 -7.91 -0.51
CA PRO A 131 37.13 -9.29 -0.25
C PRO A 131 36.42 -9.90 -1.45
N HIS A 132 36.84 -11.11 -1.85
CA HIS A 132 36.27 -11.89 -2.95
C HIS A 132 36.09 -11.09 -4.27
N PRO A 133 37.16 -10.47 -4.81
CA PRO A 133 37.07 -9.75 -6.07
C PRO A 133 36.76 -10.69 -7.23
N GLU A 134 36.00 -10.19 -8.21
CA GLU A 134 35.99 -10.75 -9.55
C GLU A 134 37.32 -10.40 -10.21
N MET A 135 37.99 -11.41 -10.79
CA MET A 135 39.28 -11.23 -11.45
C MET A 135 39.22 -11.78 -12.87
N GLU A 136 39.71 -11.00 -13.82
CA GLU A 136 39.87 -11.41 -15.21
C GLU A 136 41.23 -10.96 -15.74
N LEU A 137 41.88 -11.78 -16.56
CA LEU A 137 43.13 -11.39 -17.20
C LEU A 137 42.87 -10.21 -18.13
N LEU A 138 43.75 -9.20 -18.11
CA LEU A 138 43.58 -8.01 -18.96
C LEU A 138 43.44 -8.37 -20.45
N THR A 139 44.21 -9.36 -20.92
CA THR A 139 44.14 -9.86 -22.31
C THR A 139 42.79 -10.46 -22.68
N VAL A 140 42.11 -11.13 -21.74
CA VAL A 140 40.78 -11.69 -21.95
C VAL A 140 39.73 -10.58 -21.88
N HIS A 141 39.91 -9.63 -20.96
CA HIS A 141 39.03 -8.49 -20.79
C HIS A 141 39.04 -7.56 -22.02
N GLU A 142 40.19 -7.35 -22.66
CA GLU A 142 40.33 -6.55 -23.89
C GLU A 142 39.70 -7.22 -25.12
N GLN A 143 39.69 -8.56 -25.17
CA GLN A 143 39.03 -9.34 -26.23
C GLN A 143 37.51 -9.45 -26.04
N GLY A 144 37.01 -9.17 -24.83
CA GLY A 144 35.59 -9.21 -24.48
C GLY A 144 34.81 -7.97 -24.96
N LEU A 145 33.49 -8.11 -25.07
CA LEU A 145 32.59 -6.96 -25.25
C LEU A 145 32.74 -6.02 -24.04
N LYS A 146 33.12 -4.76 -24.28
CA LYS A 146 33.11 -3.71 -23.26
C LYS A 146 31.67 -3.40 -22.88
N ILE A 147 31.18 -4.05 -21.83
CA ILE A 147 29.87 -3.77 -21.25
C ILE A 147 30.05 -2.51 -20.38
N ALA A 148 29.48 -1.39 -20.82
CA ALA A 148 29.54 -0.13 -20.07
C ALA A 148 28.91 -0.28 -18.67
N MET A 149 27.75 -0.93 -18.62
CA MET A 149 26.98 -1.12 -17.39
C MET A 149 26.51 -2.56 -17.30
N GLN A 150 27.02 -3.30 -16.32
CA GLN A 150 26.67 -4.70 -16.13
C GLN A 150 25.36 -4.81 -15.34
N PRO A 151 24.30 -5.42 -15.90
CA PRO A 151 23.07 -5.66 -15.17
C PRO A 151 23.26 -6.74 -14.09
N ILE A 152 22.61 -6.53 -12.96
CA ILE A 152 22.48 -7.54 -11.90
C ILE A 152 21.02 -7.95 -11.79
N TYR A 153 20.79 -9.23 -12.05
CA TYR A 153 19.46 -9.83 -11.99
C TYR A 153 19.12 -10.33 -10.58
N PRO A 154 17.82 -10.40 -10.24
CA PRO A 154 17.35 -11.11 -9.05
C PRO A 154 17.89 -12.55 -9.00
N SER A 155 18.31 -13.00 -7.82
CA SER A 155 18.82 -14.36 -7.61
C SER A 155 18.47 -14.83 -6.20
N THR A 156 18.22 -16.13 -6.05
CA THR A 156 17.99 -16.79 -4.76
C THR A 156 19.21 -17.62 -4.37
N GLU A 157 19.37 -17.90 -3.07
CA GLU A 157 20.48 -18.73 -2.58
C GLU A 157 20.50 -20.11 -3.26
N LYS A 158 19.32 -20.69 -3.50
CA LYS A 158 19.16 -21.97 -4.21
C LYS A 158 19.61 -21.89 -5.67
N LEU A 159 19.32 -20.80 -6.38
CA LEU A 159 19.81 -20.60 -7.75
C LEU A 159 21.34 -20.51 -7.78
N SER A 160 21.93 -19.73 -6.87
CA SER A 160 23.37 -19.62 -6.76
C SER A 160 24.03 -20.97 -6.41
N ALA A 161 23.43 -21.74 -5.50
CA ALA A 161 23.92 -23.07 -5.13
C ALA A 161 23.87 -24.07 -6.30
N LYS A 162 22.88 -23.94 -7.18
CA LYS A 162 22.78 -24.74 -8.42
C LYS A 162 23.62 -24.19 -9.59
N GLY A 163 24.49 -23.21 -9.33
CA GLY A 163 25.41 -22.65 -10.31
C GLY A 163 24.78 -21.67 -11.31
N ILE A 164 23.54 -21.20 -11.07
CA ILE A 164 22.89 -20.15 -11.87
C ILE A 164 23.29 -18.80 -11.26
N THR A 165 24.49 -18.35 -11.62
CA THR A 165 25.05 -17.06 -11.19
C THR A 165 24.61 -15.92 -12.11
N ASN A 166 24.81 -14.66 -11.68
CA ASN A 166 24.52 -13.49 -12.52
C ASN A 166 25.21 -13.55 -13.90
N ARG A 167 26.40 -14.16 -13.99
CA ARG A 167 27.12 -14.40 -15.26
C ARG A 167 26.36 -15.35 -16.18
N VAL A 168 25.76 -16.41 -15.62
CA VAL A 168 24.94 -17.35 -16.39
C VAL A 168 23.69 -16.65 -16.90
N THR A 169 22.97 -15.93 -16.03
CA THR A 169 21.77 -15.19 -16.42
C THR A 169 22.06 -14.17 -17.52
N ASN A 170 23.17 -13.44 -17.43
CA ASN A 170 23.62 -12.53 -18.48
C ASN A 170 23.84 -13.24 -19.82
N LYS A 171 24.51 -14.41 -19.82
CA LYS A 171 24.72 -15.20 -21.04
C LYS A 171 23.41 -15.70 -21.64
N LEU A 172 22.48 -16.16 -20.80
CA LEU A 172 21.15 -16.58 -21.25
C LEU A 172 20.40 -15.42 -21.90
N MET A 173 20.46 -14.23 -21.30
CA MET A 173 19.86 -13.02 -21.87
C MET A 173 20.50 -12.66 -23.21
N GLN A 174 21.83 -12.67 -23.32
CA GLN A 174 22.53 -12.42 -24.59
C GLN A 174 22.13 -13.42 -25.68
N GLN A 175 22.07 -14.71 -25.33
CA GLN A 175 21.63 -15.76 -26.24
C GLN A 175 20.19 -15.53 -26.72
N LEU A 176 19.30 -15.10 -25.83
CA LEU A 176 17.93 -14.78 -26.19
C LEU A 176 17.86 -13.62 -27.20
N PHE A 177 18.64 -12.55 -26.99
CA PHE A 177 18.70 -11.44 -27.95
C PHE A 177 19.28 -11.84 -29.32
N LEU A 178 20.22 -12.79 -29.34
CA LEU A 178 20.74 -13.34 -30.60
C LEU A 178 19.67 -14.16 -31.34
N GLU A 179 18.94 -15.01 -30.63
CA GLU A 179 17.84 -15.81 -31.20
C GLU A 179 16.69 -14.94 -31.69
N THR A 180 16.38 -13.83 -31.00
CA THR A 180 15.35 -12.88 -31.42
C THR A 180 15.81 -11.85 -32.44
N LYS A 181 17.11 -11.83 -32.78
CA LYS A 181 17.77 -10.76 -33.56
C LYS A 181 17.51 -9.35 -32.99
N GLY A 182 17.20 -9.26 -31.69
CA GLY A 182 16.83 -8.02 -31.01
C GLY A 182 15.56 -7.36 -31.54
N GLN A 183 14.72 -8.06 -32.30
CA GLN A 183 13.50 -7.50 -32.89
C GLN A 183 12.26 -7.94 -32.12
N PHE A 184 11.60 -6.96 -31.49
CA PHE A 184 10.36 -7.15 -30.76
C PHE A 184 9.25 -6.35 -31.43
N LEU A 185 8.04 -6.91 -31.44
CA LEU A 185 6.87 -6.20 -31.95
C LEU A 185 6.57 -4.99 -31.06
N GLU A 186 6.23 -3.88 -31.70
CA GLU A 186 5.78 -2.70 -30.99
C GLU A 186 4.44 -2.96 -30.30
N THR A 187 4.20 -2.30 -29.18
CA THR A 187 3.01 -2.50 -28.35
C THR A 187 2.14 -1.25 -28.32
N LEU A 188 2.76 -0.06 -28.33
CA LEU A 188 2.04 1.21 -28.30
C LEU A 188 1.75 1.73 -29.72
N SER A 189 0.76 2.61 -29.84
CA SER A 189 0.49 3.32 -31.10
C SER A 189 1.60 4.34 -31.39
N LYS A 190 1.76 4.70 -32.67
CA LYS A 190 2.75 5.70 -33.08
C LYS A 190 2.51 7.04 -32.39
N ASP A 191 1.25 7.43 -32.21
CA ASP A 191 0.87 8.69 -31.56
C ASP A 191 1.35 8.78 -30.11
N ILE A 192 1.18 7.69 -29.34
CA ILE A 192 1.65 7.66 -27.95
C ILE A 192 3.18 7.73 -27.92
N ILE A 193 3.85 7.05 -28.86
CA ILE A 193 5.31 7.03 -28.93
C ILE A 193 5.87 8.43 -29.26
N THR A 194 5.27 9.14 -30.20
CA THR A 194 5.70 10.49 -30.61
C THR A 194 5.36 11.54 -29.56
N GLU A 195 4.14 11.53 -29.01
CA GLU A 195 3.67 12.48 -27.99
C GLU A 195 4.52 12.43 -26.71
N LEU A 196 4.95 11.23 -26.30
CA LEU A 196 5.73 11.02 -25.07
C LEU A 196 7.24 10.85 -25.31
N HIS A 197 7.71 11.06 -26.55
CA HIS A 197 9.12 10.88 -26.95
C HIS A 197 9.74 9.55 -26.48
N LEU A 198 8.98 8.47 -26.66
CA LEU A 198 9.32 7.15 -26.18
C LEU A 198 10.27 6.42 -27.12
N LEU A 199 11.15 5.59 -26.55
CA LEU A 199 11.93 4.63 -27.32
C LEU A 199 11.03 3.52 -27.88
N SER A 200 11.46 2.90 -28.99
CA SER A 200 10.80 1.70 -29.50
C SER A 200 10.88 0.54 -28.49
N LYS A 201 9.97 -0.44 -28.59
CA LYS A 201 9.98 -1.62 -27.71
C LYS A 201 11.33 -2.36 -27.76
N SER A 202 11.87 -2.52 -28.97
CA SER A 202 13.13 -3.24 -29.20
C SER A 202 14.32 -2.53 -28.55
N GLU A 203 14.42 -1.21 -28.73
CA GLU A 203 15.49 -0.42 -28.11
C GLU A 203 15.36 -0.35 -26.59
N SER A 204 14.13 -0.28 -26.08
CA SER A 204 13.88 -0.26 -24.63
C SER A 204 14.28 -1.57 -23.96
N LEU A 205 13.89 -2.71 -24.55
CA LEU A 205 14.31 -4.02 -24.07
C LEU A 205 15.83 -4.19 -24.19
N PHE A 206 16.46 -3.71 -25.26
CA PHE A 206 17.90 -3.78 -25.37
C PHE A 206 18.59 -2.96 -24.26
N ASN A 207 18.20 -1.70 -24.07
CA ASN A 207 18.88 -0.80 -23.12
C ASN A 207 18.54 -1.10 -21.65
N ILE A 208 17.43 -1.78 -21.33
CA ILE A 208 17.18 -2.23 -19.94
C ILE A 208 18.11 -3.40 -19.56
N HIS A 209 18.47 -4.28 -20.49
CA HIS A 209 19.36 -5.42 -20.22
C HIS A 209 20.82 -5.08 -20.49
N PHE A 210 21.10 -4.32 -21.54
CA PHE A 210 22.44 -3.96 -21.98
C PHE A 210 22.51 -2.44 -22.23
N PRO A 211 22.44 -1.63 -21.16
CA PRO A 211 22.45 -0.17 -21.30
C PRO A 211 23.75 0.33 -21.91
N LYS A 212 23.62 1.16 -22.94
CA LYS A 212 24.76 1.85 -23.56
C LYS A 212 25.25 3.02 -22.71
N ASN A 213 24.33 3.73 -22.07
CA ASN A 213 24.61 4.83 -21.15
C ASN A 213 23.44 5.04 -20.18
N GLN A 214 23.64 5.89 -19.17
CA GLN A 214 22.63 6.18 -18.14
C GLN A 214 21.35 6.83 -18.70
N GLU A 215 21.47 7.66 -19.74
CA GLU A 215 20.33 8.37 -20.33
C GLU A 215 19.37 7.41 -21.05
N LEU A 216 19.92 6.52 -21.89
CA LEU A 216 19.14 5.50 -22.59
C LEU A 216 18.56 4.48 -21.62
N LEU A 217 19.27 4.16 -20.53
CA LEU A 217 18.73 3.33 -19.45
C LEU A 217 17.48 3.98 -18.83
N ALA A 218 17.56 5.28 -18.49
CA ALA A 218 16.43 6.00 -17.92
C ALA A 218 15.23 6.07 -18.88
N LYS A 219 15.47 6.35 -20.17
CA LYS A 219 14.41 6.34 -21.20
C LYS A 219 13.78 4.96 -21.39
N ALA A 220 14.59 3.89 -21.38
CA ALA A 220 14.12 2.52 -21.45
C ALA A 220 13.28 2.11 -20.23
N GLN A 221 13.75 2.46 -19.03
CA GLN A 221 12.99 2.25 -17.78
C GLN A 221 11.65 2.97 -17.82
N PHE A 222 11.65 4.25 -18.20
CA PHE A 222 10.41 5.04 -18.31
C PHE A 222 9.43 4.40 -19.31
N ARG A 223 9.89 4.05 -20.52
CA ARG A 223 9.06 3.43 -21.55
C ARG A 223 8.44 2.10 -21.10
N LEU A 224 9.22 1.22 -20.47
CA LEU A 224 8.75 -0.10 -20.03
C LEU A 224 7.81 0.00 -18.83
N LYS A 225 8.09 0.89 -17.88
CA LYS A 225 7.20 1.19 -16.76
C LYS A 225 5.88 1.78 -17.24
N PHE A 226 5.94 2.75 -18.15
CA PHE A 226 4.76 3.34 -18.77
C PHE A 226 3.91 2.28 -19.46
N GLU A 227 4.53 1.38 -20.24
CA GLU A 227 3.83 0.29 -20.92
C GLU A 227 3.05 -0.60 -19.96
N GLU A 228 3.72 -1.06 -18.90
CA GLU A 228 3.15 -1.95 -17.91
C GLU A 228 1.94 -1.29 -17.24
N LEU A 229 2.11 -0.04 -16.78
CA LEU A 229 1.03 0.73 -16.16
C LEU A 229 -0.10 1.07 -17.13
N PHE A 230 0.21 1.37 -18.40
CA PHE A 230 -0.77 1.70 -19.42
C PHE A 230 -1.72 0.53 -19.69
N TYR A 231 -1.20 -0.69 -19.89
CA TYR A 231 -2.05 -1.85 -20.13
C TYR A 231 -2.86 -2.25 -18.90
N ILE A 232 -2.31 -2.09 -17.70
CA ILE A 232 -3.07 -2.29 -16.46
C ILE A 232 -4.23 -1.28 -16.39
N GLN A 233 -3.99 0.00 -16.63
CA GLN A 233 -5.05 1.01 -16.64
C GLN A 233 -6.09 0.74 -17.73
N MET A 234 -5.66 0.38 -18.94
CA MET A 234 -6.56 -0.05 -20.03
C MET A 234 -7.48 -1.19 -19.59
N GLN A 235 -6.93 -2.21 -18.93
CA GLN A 235 -7.71 -3.34 -18.44
C GLN A 235 -8.73 -2.94 -17.37
N LEU A 236 -8.30 -2.18 -16.37
CA LEU A 236 -9.14 -1.72 -15.27
C LEU A 236 -10.29 -0.84 -15.78
N ILE A 237 -9.98 0.12 -16.65
CA ILE A 237 -10.98 1.02 -17.25
C ILE A 237 -11.94 0.23 -18.15
N THR A 238 -11.44 -0.69 -18.98
CA THR A 238 -12.29 -1.50 -19.85
C THR A 238 -13.22 -2.40 -19.04
N LYS A 239 -12.72 -3.09 -18.00
CA LYS A 239 -13.55 -3.87 -17.07
C LYS A 239 -14.64 -3.01 -16.45
N LYS A 240 -14.30 -1.80 -16.01
CA LYS A 240 -15.24 -0.83 -15.46
C LYS A 240 -16.33 -0.43 -16.46
N LEU A 241 -15.96 -0.12 -17.70
CA LEU A 241 -16.90 0.23 -18.78
C LEU A 241 -17.83 -0.94 -19.10
N ILE A 242 -17.31 -2.16 -19.18
CA ILE A 242 -18.10 -3.38 -19.40
C ILE A 242 -19.07 -3.59 -18.23
N ARG A 243 -18.61 -3.42 -16.99
CA ARG A 243 -19.46 -3.55 -15.79
C ARG A 243 -20.58 -2.53 -15.78
N LYS A 244 -20.30 -1.24 -16.04
CA LYS A 244 -21.33 -0.19 -16.14
C LYS A 244 -22.37 -0.51 -17.22
N ARG A 245 -21.98 -1.17 -18.32
CA ARG A 245 -22.93 -1.63 -19.37
C ARG A 245 -23.72 -2.87 -18.99
N LYS A 246 -23.12 -3.83 -18.27
CA LYS A 246 -23.74 -5.11 -17.92
C LYS A 246 -24.65 -5.03 -16.70
N ILE A 247 -24.22 -4.32 -15.66
CA ILE A 247 -24.95 -4.22 -14.40
C ILE A 247 -25.77 -2.93 -14.43
N LYS A 248 -27.05 -3.08 -14.82
CA LYS A 248 -28.03 -2.01 -14.67
C LYS A 248 -28.19 -1.69 -13.19
N GLY A 249 -28.34 -0.41 -12.89
CA GLY A 249 -28.67 0.07 -11.56
C GLY A 249 -30.05 0.72 -11.57
N PHE A 250 -30.58 0.97 -10.38
CA PHE A 250 -31.71 1.88 -10.24
C PHE A 250 -31.31 3.30 -10.69
N ASN A 251 -32.29 4.11 -11.07
CA ASN A 251 -32.04 5.49 -11.48
C ASN A 251 -32.63 6.44 -10.45
N PHE A 252 -31.78 7.26 -9.83
CA PHE A 252 -32.23 8.27 -8.85
C PHE A 252 -32.16 9.67 -9.49
N ASP A 253 -33.14 9.98 -10.32
CA ASP A 253 -33.19 11.24 -11.06
C ASP A 253 -33.67 12.42 -10.19
N GLN A 254 -34.49 12.14 -9.18
CA GLN A 254 -35.13 13.16 -8.37
C GLN A 254 -34.29 13.53 -7.15
N VAL A 255 -34.22 14.83 -6.87
CA VAL A 255 -33.82 15.35 -5.56
C VAL A 255 -35.08 15.90 -4.93
N GLY A 256 -35.64 15.11 -4.02
CA GLY A 256 -36.96 15.36 -3.46
C GLY A 256 -36.95 16.30 -2.26
N GLU A 257 -38.08 16.33 -1.59
CA GLU A 257 -38.31 17.22 -0.46
C GLU A 257 -37.43 16.85 0.75
N LEU A 258 -37.19 15.55 1.00
CA LEU A 258 -36.43 15.12 2.18
C LEU A 258 -34.98 15.59 2.10
N PHE A 259 -34.32 15.42 0.95
CA PHE A 259 -32.97 15.92 0.75
C PHE A 259 -32.88 17.44 0.89
N ASN A 260 -33.80 18.16 0.24
CA ASN A 260 -33.79 19.63 0.23
C ASN A 260 -34.09 20.22 1.61
N THR A 261 -35.05 19.64 2.33
CA THR A 261 -35.42 20.04 3.70
C THR A 261 -34.26 19.76 4.66
N PHE A 262 -33.66 18.56 4.59
CA PHE A 262 -32.49 18.24 5.39
C PHE A 262 -31.34 19.24 5.16
N TYR A 263 -31.05 19.55 3.90
CA TYR A 263 -29.96 20.46 3.54
C TYR A 263 -30.19 21.90 4.02
N LYS A 264 -31.44 22.38 4.01
CA LYS A 264 -31.78 23.77 4.38
C LYS A 264 -32.03 23.96 5.87
N GLU A 265 -32.67 23.01 6.52
CA GLU A 265 -33.26 23.20 7.85
C GLU A 265 -32.56 22.38 8.95
N ASN A 266 -32.06 21.18 8.63
CA ASN A 266 -31.49 20.27 9.63
C ASN A 266 -29.96 20.24 9.64
N LEU A 267 -29.31 20.65 8.54
CA LEU A 267 -27.86 20.59 8.44
C LEU A 267 -27.21 21.66 9.35
N PRO A 268 -26.44 21.28 10.38
CA PRO A 268 -25.99 22.23 11.41
C PRO A 268 -24.76 23.06 10.99
N PHE A 269 -24.22 22.85 9.79
CA PHE A 269 -23.02 23.54 9.29
C PHE A 269 -23.02 23.59 7.76
N GLU A 270 -22.23 24.50 7.18
CA GLU A 270 -22.05 24.53 5.73
C GLU A 270 -21.18 23.38 5.22
N LEU A 271 -21.62 22.73 4.14
CA LEU A 271 -20.80 21.73 3.46
C LEU A 271 -19.56 22.36 2.84
N THR A 272 -18.44 21.69 3.02
CA THR A 272 -17.17 21.98 2.35
C THR A 272 -17.29 21.82 0.82
N ASN A 273 -16.37 22.43 0.06
CA ASN A 273 -16.36 22.29 -1.40
C ASN A 273 -16.06 20.84 -1.80
N ALA A 274 -15.21 20.15 -1.04
CA ALA A 274 -14.95 18.73 -1.23
C ALA A 274 -16.22 17.88 -1.05
N GLN A 275 -17.01 18.09 0.02
CA GLN A 275 -18.27 17.38 0.24
C GLN A 275 -19.30 17.68 -0.88
N LYS A 276 -19.43 18.95 -1.30
CA LYS A 276 -20.32 19.34 -2.41
C LYS A 276 -19.91 18.67 -3.73
N ARG A 277 -18.60 18.61 -4.03
CA ARG A 277 -18.07 17.93 -5.20
C ARG A 277 -18.39 16.43 -5.17
N VAL A 278 -18.14 15.77 -4.05
CA VAL A 278 -18.42 14.34 -3.87
C VAL A 278 -19.91 14.03 -4.02
N LEU A 279 -20.80 14.83 -3.45
CA LEU A 279 -22.26 14.64 -3.62
C LEU A 279 -22.70 14.78 -5.09
N LYS A 280 -22.10 15.70 -5.84
CA LYS A 280 -22.35 15.84 -7.29
C LYS A 280 -21.85 14.62 -8.07
N GLU A 281 -20.67 14.09 -7.73
CA GLU A 281 -20.12 12.86 -8.33
C GLU A 281 -21.03 11.65 -8.06
N ILE A 282 -21.50 11.51 -6.82
CA ILE A 282 -22.43 10.44 -6.40
C ILE A 282 -23.75 10.57 -7.16
N ARG A 283 -24.36 11.76 -7.18
CA ARG A 283 -25.62 12.00 -7.91
C ARG A 283 -25.50 11.68 -9.40
N ALA A 284 -24.39 12.07 -10.04
CA ALA A 284 -24.17 11.78 -11.45
C ALA A 284 -24.11 10.26 -11.74
N ASP A 285 -23.52 9.47 -10.84
CA ASP A 285 -23.50 8.01 -10.98
C ASP A 285 -24.86 7.38 -10.68
N LEU A 286 -25.59 7.86 -9.67
CA LEU A 286 -26.94 7.37 -9.33
C LEU A 286 -27.96 7.68 -10.45
N GLY A 287 -27.70 8.71 -11.26
CA GLY A 287 -28.47 9.07 -12.46
C GLY A 287 -28.03 8.36 -13.76
N SER A 288 -27.08 7.41 -13.69
CA SER A 288 -26.41 6.87 -14.90
C SER A 288 -27.01 5.58 -15.46
N ASN A 289 -28.16 5.11 -14.93
CA ASN A 289 -28.78 3.80 -15.23
C ASN A 289 -27.87 2.57 -15.02
N ALA A 290 -26.67 2.77 -14.47
CA ALA A 290 -25.69 1.75 -14.14
C ALA A 290 -25.55 1.65 -12.62
N GLN A 291 -25.22 0.47 -12.11
CA GLN A 291 -24.96 0.32 -10.67
C GLN A 291 -23.74 1.17 -10.27
N MET A 292 -23.96 2.22 -9.48
CA MET A 292 -22.89 2.89 -8.74
C MET A 292 -22.14 1.90 -7.83
N SER A 293 -20.82 1.87 -7.93
CA SER A 293 -19.91 1.14 -7.04
C SER A 293 -18.74 2.07 -6.72
N ARG A 294 -18.82 2.77 -5.59
CA ARG A 294 -17.94 3.91 -5.28
C ARG A 294 -17.28 3.79 -3.91
N LEU A 295 -15.99 4.13 -3.83
CA LEU A 295 -15.22 4.26 -2.61
C LEU A 295 -15.12 5.74 -2.22
N LEU A 296 -15.77 6.09 -1.13
CA LEU A 296 -15.67 7.38 -0.45
C LEU A 296 -14.53 7.35 0.56
N GLN A 297 -13.47 8.08 0.25
CA GLN A 297 -12.32 8.29 1.12
C GLN A 297 -12.36 9.69 1.71
N GLY A 298 -11.87 9.81 2.92
CA GLY A 298 -11.62 11.09 3.56
C GLY A 298 -11.04 10.86 4.93
N ASP A 299 -10.38 11.88 5.46
CA ASP A 299 -9.75 11.77 6.78
C ASP A 299 -10.80 11.51 7.90
N VAL A 300 -10.37 11.03 9.06
CA VAL A 300 -11.22 10.84 10.23
C VAL A 300 -11.88 12.17 10.58
N GLY A 301 -13.21 12.23 10.55
CA GLY A 301 -13.97 13.46 10.81
C GLY A 301 -14.08 14.43 9.63
N SER A 302 -13.77 14.03 8.39
CA SER A 302 -14.03 14.81 7.18
C SER A 302 -15.52 14.93 6.79
N GLY A 303 -16.43 14.37 7.60
CA GLY A 303 -17.87 14.41 7.34
C GLY A 303 -18.41 13.33 6.39
N LYS A 304 -17.72 12.18 6.25
CA LYS A 304 -18.19 11.02 5.46
C LYS A 304 -19.63 10.60 5.79
N THR A 305 -19.99 10.57 7.08
CA THR A 305 -21.34 10.20 7.54
C THR A 305 -22.42 11.14 7.02
N ILE A 306 -22.13 12.44 6.84
CA ILE A 306 -23.11 13.39 6.28
C ILE A 306 -23.32 13.14 4.80
N VAL A 307 -22.23 12.91 4.04
CA VAL A 307 -22.33 12.51 2.63
C VAL A 307 -23.12 11.21 2.49
N ALA A 308 -22.89 10.23 3.38
CA ALA A 308 -23.64 8.98 3.43
C ALA A 308 -25.14 9.22 3.68
N LEU A 309 -25.50 10.01 4.70
CA LEU A 309 -26.89 10.34 5.02
C LEU A 309 -27.60 11.03 3.86
N MET A 310 -26.99 12.06 3.29
CA MET A 310 -27.55 12.78 2.14
C MET A 310 -27.72 11.86 0.92
N THR A 311 -26.82 10.88 0.74
CA THR A 311 -26.98 9.87 -0.33
C THR A 311 -28.13 8.91 -0.06
N MET A 312 -28.38 8.53 1.20
CA MET A 312 -29.57 7.74 1.57
C MET A 312 -30.86 8.51 1.35
N LEU A 313 -30.89 9.82 1.67
CA LEU A 313 -32.05 10.68 1.40
C LEU A 313 -32.37 10.74 -0.09
N LEU A 314 -31.36 10.78 -0.97
CA LEU A 314 -31.59 10.67 -2.42
C LEU A 314 -32.27 9.34 -2.81
N ALA A 315 -31.87 8.22 -2.20
CA ALA A 315 -32.53 6.94 -2.46
C ALA A 315 -34.01 6.96 -2.02
N ILE A 316 -34.28 7.52 -0.85
CA ILE A 316 -35.63 7.60 -0.26
C ILE A 316 -36.52 8.53 -1.08
N ASP A 317 -36.03 9.68 -1.52
CA ASP A 317 -36.75 10.60 -2.41
C ASP A 317 -37.17 9.94 -3.74
N ASN A 318 -36.49 8.86 -4.15
CA ASN A 318 -36.81 8.08 -5.35
C ASN A 318 -37.60 6.78 -5.04
N GLY A 319 -38.13 6.62 -3.82
CA GLY A 319 -38.97 5.47 -3.44
C GLY A 319 -38.19 4.19 -3.09
N PHE A 320 -36.91 4.32 -2.73
CA PHE A 320 -36.06 3.19 -2.34
C PHE A 320 -35.68 3.23 -0.87
N GLN A 321 -35.44 2.05 -0.29
CA GLN A 321 -34.85 1.89 1.03
C GLN A 321 -33.33 1.94 0.95
N ALA A 322 -32.70 2.30 2.07
CA ALA A 322 -31.24 2.34 2.19
C ALA A 322 -30.75 1.58 3.43
N THR A 323 -29.49 1.11 3.38
CA THR A 323 -28.87 0.45 4.53
C THR A 323 -27.43 0.89 4.78
N ILE A 324 -27.01 0.90 6.06
CA ILE A 324 -25.61 1.02 6.47
C ILE A 324 -25.19 -0.26 7.18
N ILE A 325 -24.08 -0.84 6.73
CA ILE A 325 -23.43 -1.96 7.39
C ILE A 325 -22.12 -1.48 8.04
N ALA A 326 -22.02 -1.69 9.35
CA ALA A 326 -20.83 -1.39 10.15
C ALA A 326 -20.20 -2.67 10.73
N PRO A 327 -18.87 -2.74 10.91
CA PRO A 327 -18.16 -3.95 11.35
C PRO A 327 -18.47 -4.38 12.79
N THR A 328 -18.93 -3.47 13.64
CA THR A 328 -19.17 -3.73 15.06
C THR A 328 -20.48 -3.11 15.51
N GLU A 329 -21.07 -3.67 16.56
CA GLU A 329 -22.32 -3.15 17.13
C GLU A 329 -22.15 -1.72 17.66
N ILE A 330 -20.98 -1.38 18.23
CA ILE A 330 -20.67 -0.04 18.72
C ILE A 330 -20.75 0.99 17.59
N LEU A 331 -20.13 0.70 16.44
CA LEU A 331 -20.16 1.60 15.30
C LEU A 331 -21.54 1.68 14.64
N ALA A 332 -22.29 0.56 14.61
CA ALA A 332 -23.68 0.55 14.15
C ALA A 332 -24.58 1.42 15.03
N ASN A 333 -24.47 1.31 16.37
CA ASN A 333 -25.19 2.16 17.32
C ASN A 333 -24.83 3.64 17.16
N GLN A 334 -23.56 3.95 16.94
CA GLN A 334 -23.10 5.32 16.72
C GLN A 334 -23.69 5.93 15.46
N HIS A 335 -23.69 5.20 14.34
CA HIS A 335 -24.36 5.64 13.11
C HIS A 335 -25.85 5.82 13.35
N PHE A 336 -26.50 4.87 14.03
CA PHE A 336 -27.93 4.95 14.35
C PHE A 336 -28.28 6.20 15.15
N ASN A 337 -27.58 6.45 16.26
CA ASN A 337 -27.85 7.61 17.11
C ASN A 337 -27.56 8.92 16.36
N GLY A 338 -26.41 9.01 15.68
CA GLY A 338 -26.03 10.23 14.96
C GLY A 338 -26.95 10.55 13.78
N ILE A 339 -27.38 9.54 13.02
CA ILE A 339 -28.32 9.73 11.92
C ILE A 339 -29.71 10.09 12.44
N LYS A 340 -30.17 9.41 13.49
CA LYS A 340 -31.47 9.71 14.12
C LYS A 340 -31.53 11.14 14.66
N GLU A 341 -30.45 11.61 15.29
CA GLU A 341 -30.33 12.99 15.75
C GLU A 341 -30.34 13.99 14.60
N LEU A 342 -29.57 13.74 13.53
CA LEU A 342 -29.51 14.62 12.34
C LEU A 342 -30.84 14.68 11.57
N LEU A 343 -31.56 13.56 11.48
CA LEU A 343 -32.86 13.52 10.80
C LEU A 343 -33.93 14.33 11.53
N GLY A 344 -33.79 14.54 12.86
CA GLY A 344 -34.72 15.35 13.64
C GLY A 344 -36.17 14.93 13.43
N ASN A 345 -37.00 15.87 12.96
CA ASN A 345 -38.43 15.67 12.71
C ASN A 345 -38.77 15.28 11.26
N LEU A 346 -37.79 14.93 10.43
CA LEU A 346 -38.07 14.44 9.08
C LEU A 346 -38.88 13.14 9.15
N ASN A 347 -39.82 12.96 8.21
CA ASN A 347 -40.64 11.76 8.09
C ASN A 347 -39.83 10.56 7.54
N VAL A 348 -38.73 10.22 8.20
CA VAL A 348 -37.82 9.14 7.83
C VAL A 348 -37.66 8.20 9.02
N THR A 349 -38.10 6.95 8.85
CA THR A 349 -37.99 5.90 9.86
C THR A 349 -36.63 5.21 9.78
N VAL A 350 -35.97 5.07 10.93
CA VAL A 350 -34.65 4.43 11.04
C VAL A 350 -34.69 3.37 12.13
N ALA A 351 -34.11 2.20 11.85
CA ALA A 351 -33.98 1.11 12.82
C ALA A 351 -32.55 0.56 12.88
N LEU A 352 -32.24 -0.07 14.02
CA LEU A 352 -30.95 -0.72 14.28
C LEU A 352 -31.13 -2.24 14.32
N LEU A 353 -30.29 -2.95 13.56
CA LEU A 353 -30.24 -4.42 13.54
C LEU A 353 -28.84 -4.96 13.84
N THR A 354 -28.64 -5.38 15.08
CA THR A 354 -27.42 -6.01 15.59
C THR A 354 -27.70 -7.43 16.10
N GLY A 355 -26.65 -8.19 16.44
CA GLY A 355 -26.82 -9.54 17.01
C GLY A 355 -27.46 -9.53 18.40
N SER A 356 -27.33 -8.41 19.11
CA SER A 356 -27.92 -8.15 20.43
C SER A 356 -29.42 -7.77 20.42
N VAL A 357 -30.02 -7.50 19.26
CA VAL A 357 -31.45 -7.12 19.18
C VAL A 357 -32.37 -8.29 19.55
N LYS A 358 -33.30 -8.07 20.49
CA LYS A 358 -34.27 -9.08 20.94
C LYS A 358 -35.18 -9.54 19.80
N LYS A 359 -35.58 -10.82 19.85
CA LYS A 359 -36.43 -11.47 18.83
C LYS A 359 -37.75 -10.75 18.57
N SER A 360 -38.37 -10.17 19.61
CA SER A 360 -39.63 -9.42 19.47
C SER A 360 -39.45 -8.13 18.65
N ALA A 361 -38.43 -7.32 18.95
CA ALA A 361 -38.10 -6.12 18.19
C ALA A 361 -37.67 -6.46 16.76
N ARG A 362 -36.92 -7.55 16.59
CA ARG A 362 -36.49 -8.03 15.28
C ARG A 362 -37.67 -8.37 14.36
N LYS A 363 -38.76 -8.93 14.90
CA LYS A 363 -39.97 -9.23 14.13
C LYS A 363 -40.61 -7.96 13.54
N ILE A 364 -40.73 -6.91 14.36
CA ILE A 364 -41.28 -5.61 13.94
C ILE A 364 -40.41 -5.00 12.84
N ILE A 365 -39.08 -5.02 13.01
CA ILE A 365 -38.14 -4.50 12.01
C ILE A 365 -38.30 -5.22 10.67
N HIS A 366 -38.44 -6.56 10.68
CA HIS A 366 -38.64 -7.33 9.45
C HIS A 366 -39.97 -7.00 8.77
N GLU A 367 -41.07 -6.92 9.53
CA GLU A 367 -42.38 -6.55 8.98
C GLU A 367 -42.34 -5.15 8.34
N GLN A 368 -41.71 -4.18 9.00
CA GLN A 368 -41.55 -2.81 8.49
C GLN A 368 -40.59 -2.72 7.29
N LEU A 369 -39.62 -3.63 7.18
CA LEU A 369 -38.73 -3.70 6.02
C LEU A 369 -39.45 -4.24 4.79
N GLU A 370 -40.23 -5.31 4.96
CA GLU A 370 -40.95 -6.00 3.89
C GLU A 370 -42.13 -5.17 3.35
N ASN A 371 -42.81 -4.41 4.22
CA ASN A 371 -43.93 -3.54 3.82
C ASN A 371 -43.47 -2.15 3.31
N GLY A 372 -42.18 -1.81 3.43
CA GLY A 372 -41.62 -0.54 2.96
C GLY A 372 -41.74 0.64 3.93
N GLU A 373 -42.32 0.47 5.12
CA GLU A 373 -42.46 1.52 6.13
C GLU A 373 -41.11 1.92 6.74
N LEU A 374 -40.11 1.02 6.75
CA LEU A 374 -38.77 1.31 7.21
C LEU A 374 -37.89 1.87 6.10
N HIS A 375 -37.46 3.14 6.21
CA HIS A 375 -36.67 3.79 5.16
C HIS A 375 -35.17 3.46 5.25
N ILE A 376 -34.60 3.49 6.47
CA ILE A 376 -33.17 3.26 6.71
C ILE A 376 -32.95 2.14 7.73
N LEU A 377 -32.18 1.12 7.32
CA LEU A 377 -31.70 0.07 8.23
C LEU A 377 -30.21 0.20 8.49
N ILE A 378 -29.83 0.38 9.76
CA ILE A 378 -28.43 0.41 10.17
C ILE A 378 -28.13 -0.88 10.92
N GLY A 379 -27.02 -1.55 10.63
CA GLY A 379 -26.72 -2.80 11.32
C GLY A 379 -25.32 -3.33 11.11
N THR A 380 -25.12 -4.55 11.60
CA THR A 380 -23.86 -5.29 11.41
C THR A 380 -24.03 -6.35 10.33
N HIS A 381 -23.20 -7.40 10.33
CA HIS A 381 -23.37 -8.57 9.47
C HIS A 381 -24.76 -9.22 9.59
N ALA A 382 -25.52 -8.93 10.65
CA ALA A 382 -26.92 -9.35 10.81
C ALA A 382 -27.84 -8.89 9.67
N VAL A 383 -27.53 -7.77 8.99
CA VAL A 383 -28.28 -7.27 7.82
C VAL A 383 -28.14 -8.21 6.61
N LEU A 384 -27.05 -8.96 6.53
CA LEU A 384 -26.75 -9.88 5.44
C LEU A 384 -27.41 -11.25 5.59
N GLU A 385 -28.13 -11.50 6.68
CA GLU A 385 -28.86 -12.74 6.89
C GLU A 385 -30.00 -12.90 5.88
N ASP A 386 -30.28 -14.13 5.45
CA ASP A 386 -31.29 -14.42 4.43
C ASP A 386 -32.72 -14.04 4.88
N LYS A 387 -32.96 -13.94 6.20
CA LYS A 387 -34.25 -13.52 6.77
C LYS A 387 -34.54 -12.03 6.65
N VAL A 388 -33.53 -11.20 6.39
CA VAL A 388 -33.71 -9.73 6.24
C VAL A 388 -34.13 -9.47 4.80
N GLN A 389 -35.41 -9.19 4.56
CA GLN A 389 -35.93 -8.90 3.22
C GLN A 389 -36.38 -7.45 3.15
N PHE A 390 -35.90 -6.73 2.14
CA PHE A 390 -36.29 -5.35 1.88
C PHE A 390 -37.43 -5.36 0.88
N HIS A 391 -38.37 -4.41 1.01
CA HIS A 391 -39.35 -4.15 -0.03
C HIS A 391 -38.69 -3.71 -1.33
N ASN A 392 -37.80 -2.71 -1.25
CA ASN A 392 -37.09 -2.17 -2.40
C ASN A 392 -35.77 -1.50 -2.01
N LEU A 393 -34.71 -2.30 -1.78
CA LEU A 393 -33.39 -1.77 -1.45
C LEU A 393 -32.73 -1.14 -2.68
N GLY A 394 -32.46 0.16 -2.65
CA GLY A 394 -31.80 0.89 -3.73
C GLY A 394 -30.34 1.27 -3.45
N LEU A 395 -29.95 1.39 -2.19
CA LEU A 395 -28.60 1.82 -1.79
C LEU A 395 -28.10 1.06 -0.56
N ALA A 396 -26.89 0.51 -0.64
CA ALA A 396 -26.18 -0.07 0.49
C ALA A 396 -24.83 0.63 0.72
N ILE A 397 -24.63 1.06 1.95
CA ILE A 397 -23.42 1.75 2.41
C ILE A 397 -22.64 0.80 3.32
N ILE A 398 -21.34 0.64 3.08
CA ILE A 398 -20.46 -0.23 3.87
C ILE A 398 -19.38 0.65 4.50
N ASP A 399 -19.33 0.69 5.83
CA ASP A 399 -18.28 1.41 6.56
C ASP A 399 -17.14 0.48 6.97
N GLU A 400 -15.91 0.98 6.94
CA GLU A 400 -14.67 0.25 7.24
C GLU A 400 -14.55 -1.12 6.53
N GLN A 401 -14.57 -1.07 5.19
CA GLN A 401 -14.64 -2.25 4.31
C GLN A 401 -13.63 -3.36 4.63
N HIS A 402 -12.42 -3.03 5.10
CA HIS A 402 -11.32 -3.97 5.25
C HIS A 402 -11.62 -5.14 6.21
N ARG A 403 -12.70 -5.04 7.01
CA ARG A 403 -13.18 -6.12 7.89
C ARG A 403 -14.22 -7.04 7.27
N PHE A 404 -14.74 -6.73 6.09
CA PHE A 404 -15.78 -7.51 5.40
C PHE A 404 -15.22 -8.26 4.19
N GLY A 405 -15.48 -9.57 4.14
CA GLY A 405 -15.03 -10.42 3.03
C GLY A 405 -15.80 -10.14 1.73
N VAL A 406 -15.17 -10.44 0.58
CA VAL A 406 -15.77 -10.29 -0.77
C VAL A 406 -17.13 -11.01 -0.88
N ALA A 407 -17.24 -12.22 -0.33
CA ALA A 407 -18.45 -13.04 -0.36
C ALA A 407 -19.63 -12.42 0.41
N GLN A 408 -19.36 -11.68 1.50
CA GLN A 408 -20.40 -11.01 2.29
C GLN A 408 -21.04 -9.86 1.51
N ARG A 409 -20.25 -9.16 0.66
CA ARG A 409 -20.75 -8.06 -0.20
C ARG A 409 -21.68 -8.55 -1.29
N SER A 410 -21.39 -9.71 -1.88
CA SER A 410 -22.22 -10.32 -2.92
C SER A 410 -23.65 -10.58 -2.42
N LYS A 411 -23.84 -10.87 -1.13
CA LYS A 411 -25.18 -11.09 -0.56
C LYS A 411 -26.09 -9.87 -0.68
N LEU A 412 -25.56 -8.65 -0.63
CA LEU A 412 -26.36 -7.43 -0.83
C LEU A 412 -26.90 -7.30 -2.25
N TRP A 413 -26.18 -7.84 -3.24
CA TRP A 413 -26.62 -7.78 -4.62
C TRP A 413 -27.88 -8.60 -4.88
N HIS A 414 -28.10 -9.61 -4.03
CA HIS A 414 -29.25 -10.52 -4.12
C HIS A 414 -30.42 -10.08 -3.22
N LYS A 415 -30.33 -8.91 -2.57
CA LYS A 415 -31.43 -8.34 -1.74
C LYS A 415 -32.48 -7.60 -2.55
N ASN A 416 -32.30 -7.49 -3.87
CA ASN A 416 -33.27 -6.93 -4.81
C ASN A 416 -33.03 -7.59 -6.20
N GLU A 417 -34.02 -7.55 -7.09
CA GLU A 417 -33.90 -8.13 -8.44
C GLU A 417 -32.82 -7.42 -9.26
N THR A 418 -32.78 -6.09 -9.17
CA THR A 418 -31.68 -5.28 -9.70
C THR A 418 -30.72 -4.96 -8.56
N PRO A 419 -29.40 -5.14 -8.73
CA PRO A 419 -28.44 -4.90 -7.67
C PRO A 419 -28.50 -3.44 -7.17
N PRO A 420 -28.59 -3.21 -5.83
CA PRO A 420 -28.56 -1.87 -5.27
C PRO A 420 -27.23 -1.18 -5.55
N HIS A 421 -27.24 0.15 -5.50
CA HIS A 421 -26.02 0.95 -5.53
C HIS A 421 -25.16 0.69 -4.30
N ILE A 422 -23.84 0.65 -4.47
CA ILE A 422 -22.88 0.39 -3.41
C ILE A 422 -22.00 1.60 -3.18
N LEU A 423 -22.00 2.11 -1.95
CA LEU A 423 -21.08 3.14 -1.48
C LEU A 423 -20.23 2.58 -0.34
N VAL A 424 -18.93 2.56 -0.51
CA VAL A 424 -17.99 2.08 0.50
C VAL A 424 -17.31 3.26 1.14
N MET A 425 -17.22 3.30 2.46
CA MET A 425 -16.50 4.32 3.22
C MET A 425 -15.26 3.74 3.89
N THR A 426 -14.21 4.54 3.98
CA THR A 426 -13.04 4.21 4.77
C THR A 426 -12.51 5.46 5.48
N ALA A 427 -12.14 5.32 6.75
CA ALA A 427 -11.47 6.39 7.48
C ALA A 427 -9.95 6.36 7.29
N THR A 428 -9.36 5.24 6.85
CA THR A 428 -7.95 5.19 6.47
C THR A 428 -7.78 5.76 5.08
N PRO A 429 -7.05 6.88 4.92
CA PRO A 429 -6.67 7.37 3.62
C PRO A 429 -5.82 6.31 2.94
N ILE A 430 -6.21 5.90 1.74
CA ILE A 430 -5.42 4.98 0.93
C ILE A 430 -4.72 5.85 -0.11
N PRO A 431 -3.41 5.68 -0.36
CA PRO A 431 -2.73 6.46 -1.38
C PRO A 431 -3.50 6.33 -2.69
N ARG A 432 -3.77 7.47 -3.34
CA ARG A 432 -4.65 7.51 -4.52
C ARG A 432 -4.19 6.54 -5.60
N THR A 433 -2.88 6.40 -5.77
CA THR A 433 -2.25 5.47 -6.71
C THR A 433 -2.53 4.01 -6.40
N LEU A 434 -2.49 3.65 -5.12
CA LEU A 434 -2.81 2.30 -4.65
C LEU A 434 -4.30 2.02 -4.80
N ALA A 435 -5.15 3.00 -4.46
CA ALA A 435 -6.59 2.87 -4.62
C ALA A 435 -7.00 2.69 -6.10
N MET A 436 -6.41 3.47 -7.01
CA MET A 436 -6.65 3.38 -8.46
C MET A 436 -6.19 2.06 -9.09
N SER A 437 -5.29 1.35 -8.41
CA SER A 437 -4.66 0.12 -8.87
C SER A 437 -5.34 -1.13 -8.32
N LEU A 438 -5.64 -1.13 -7.01
CA LEU A 438 -6.21 -2.28 -6.30
C LEU A 438 -7.75 -2.30 -6.30
N TYR A 439 -8.38 -1.13 -6.31
CA TYR A 439 -9.84 -0.98 -6.35
C TYR A 439 -10.26 -0.37 -7.69
N GLY A 440 -9.58 -0.74 -8.78
CA GLY A 440 -9.85 -0.18 -10.11
C GLY A 440 -11.26 -0.47 -10.66
N ASP A 441 -12.01 -1.36 -9.99
CA ASP A 441 -13.43 -1.61 -10.23
C ASP A 441 -14.37 -0.60 -9.52
N LEU A 442 -13.86 0.18 -8.56
CA LEU A 442 -14.60 1.22 -7.84
C LEU A 442 -14.29 2.61 -8.39
N ASP A 443 -15.33 3.44 -8.49
CA ASP A 443 -15.17 4.88 -8.61
C ASP A 443 -14.63 5.46 -7.29
N ILE A 444 -13.68 6.39 -7.32
CA ILE A 444 -13.07 6.93 -6.08
C ILE A 444 -13.47 8.39 -5.92
N SER A 445 -14.08 8.71 -4.78
CA SER A 445 -14.31 10.07 -4.31
C SER A 445 -13.45 10.35 -3.09
N VAL A 446 -12.79 11.49 -3.09
CA VAL A 446 -11.94 11.94 -1.98
C VAL A 446 -12.52 13.21 -1.37
N ILE A 447 -12.68 13.23 -0.05
CA ILE A 447 -12.91 14.43 0.75
C ILE A 447 -11.57 14.85 1.35
N ASP A 448 -10.97 15.87 0.73
CA ASP A 448 -9.66 16.45 1.02
C ASP A 448 -9.73 17.72 1.90
N GLU A 449 -10.94 18.14 2.28
CA GLU A 449 -11.17 19.30 3.16
C GLU A 449 -11.72 18.85 4.53
N LEU A 450 -11.25 19.49 5.60
CA LEU A 450 -11.82 19.34 6.94
C LEU A 450 -12.99 20.33 7.13
N PRO A 451 -14.05 19.96 7.88
CA PRO A 451 -15.14 20.87 8.19
C PRO A 451 -14.67 22.14 8.91
N PRO A 452 -15.32 23.30 8.67
CA PRO A 452 -15.00 24.55 9.33
C PRO A 452 -15.15 24.44 10.86
N GLY A 453 -14.25 25.10 11.61
CA GLY A 453 -14.25 25.11 13.08
C GLY A 453 -13.39 24.05 13.77
N ARG A 454 -12.88 23.05 13.03
CA ARG A 454 -11.99 22.03 13.60
C ARG A 454 -10.55 22.54 13.73
N LYS A 455 -10.00 22.50 14.94
CA LYS A 455 -8.59 22.85 15.20
C LYS A 455 -7.68 21.67 14.89
N VAL A 456 -6.52 21.97 14.31
CA VAL A 456 -5.49 20.98 14.00
C VAL A 456 -4.92 20.39 15.29
N ILE A 457 -4.73 19.07 15.33
CA ILE A 457 -4.18 18.38 16.49
C ILE A 457 -2.68 18.68 16.59
N LYS A 458 -2.23 19.18 17.75
CA LYS A 458 -0.80 19.40 18.00
C LYS A 458 -0.15 18.07 18.36
N THR A 459 0.60 17.52 17.42
CA THR A 459 1.31 16.25 17.61
C THR A 459 2.75 16.52 18.05
N VAL A 460 3.20 15.90 19.14
CA VAL A 460 4.56 16.06 19.66
C VAL A 460 5.19 14.71 19.99
N HIS A 461 6.47 14.56 19.67
CA HIS A 461 7.27 13.40 20.06
C HIS A 461 8.04 13.70 21.36
N ARG A 462 8.00 12.76 22.30
CA ARG A 462 8.69 12.85 23.61
C ARG A 462 9.34 11.51 23.94
N TYR A 463 10.46 11.58 24.64
CA TYR A 463 11.13 10.38 25.14
C TYR A 463 10.61 10.00 26.52
N ASP A 464 10.79 8.75 26.93
CA ASP A 464 10.45 8.27 28.28
C ASP A 464 11.01 9.15 29.41
N ALA A 465 12.19 9.76 29.21
CA ALA A 465 12.80 10.70 30.16
C ALA A 465 11.93 11.95 30.43
N ASN A 466 10.98 12.26 29.57
CA ASN A 466 10.07 13.39 29.72
C ASN A 466 8.72 13.01 30.38
N ARG A 467 8.53 11.75 30.82
CA ARG A 467 7.25 11.25 31.35
C ARG A 467 6.67 12.12 32.47
N LEU A 468 7.47 12.56 33.44
CA LEU A 468 7.00 13.44 34.53
C LEU A 468 6.42 14.78 34.01
N LYS A 469 7.02 15.35 32.96
CA LYS A 469 6.50 16.59 32.34
C LYS A 469 5.18 16.33 31.62
N VAL A 470 5.05 15.18 30.96
CA VAL A 470 3.80 14.76 30.32
C VAL A 470 2.71 14.56 31.37
N PHE A 471 3.02 13.95 32.53
CA PHE A 471 2.05 13.80 33.62
C PHE A 471 1.60 15.13 34.23
N GLY A 472 2.51 16.11 34.36
CA GLY A 472 2.13 17.48 34.72
C GLY A 472 1.13 18.08 33.74
N PHE A 473 1.39 17.92 32.44
CA PHE A 473 0.48 18.38 31.38
C PHE A 473 -0.89 17.67 31.43
N ILE A 474 -0.93 16.35 31.67
CA ILE A 474 -2.19 15.60 31.87
C ILE A 474 -3.00 16.19 33.02
N LYS A 475 -2.36 16.49 34.17
CA LYS A 475 -3.05 17.09 35.34
C LYS A 475 -3.65 18.45 35.00
N ASP A 476 -2.95 19.28 34.23
CA ASP A 476 -3.45 20.60 33.82
C ASP A 476 -4.64 20.50 32.85
N GLU A 477 -4.64 19.49 31.97
CA GLU A 477 -5.75 19.25 31.04
C GLU A 477 -6.98 18.69 31.77
N ILE A 478 -6.80 17.77 32.72
CA ILE A 478 -7.91 17.26 33.56
C ILE A 478 -8.53 18.38 34.40
N LYS A 479 -7.72 19.30 34.96
CA LYS A 479 -8.22 20.47 35.70
C LYS A 479 -9.12 21.38 34.86
N LYS A 480 -8.97 21.37 33.52
CA LYS A 480 -9.86 22.09 32.59
C LYS A 480 -11.15 21.31 32.28
N GLY A 481 -11.39 20.19 32.96
CA GLY A 481 -12.55 19.31 32.75
C GLY A 481 -12.39 18.34 31.58
N ARG A 482 -11.18 18.14 31.05
CA ARG A 482 -10.93 17.36 29.84
C ARG A 482 -10.58 15.90 30.16
N GLN A 483 -10.77 15.03 29.16
CA GLN A 483 -10.49 13.60 29.27
C GLN A 483 -9.32 13.18 28.38
N ILE A 484 -8.68 12.06 28.76
CA ILE A 484 -7.37 11.67 28.24
C ILE A 484 -7.35 10.17 27.89
N TYR A 485 -6.85 9.87 26.69
CA TYR A 485 -6.55 8.50 26.27
C TYR A 485 -5.08 8.18 26.47
N VAL A 486 -4.78 7.01 27.03
CA VAL A 486 -3.43 6.44 27.09
C VAL A 486 -3.44 5.07 26.44
N VAL A 487 -2.73 4.92 25.33
CA VAL A 487 -2.76 3.71 24.48
C VAL A 487 -1.42 2.99 24.52
N TYR A 488 -1.46 1.70 24.82
CA TYR A 488 -0.32 0.79 24.82
C TYR A 488 -0.37 -0.15 23.61
N PRO A 489 0.78 -0.51 23.01
CA PRO A 489 0.82 -1.44 21.89
C PRO A 489 0.52 -2.86 22.34
N LEU A 490 -0.01 -3.66 21.40
CA LEU A 490 -0.03 -5.12 21.52
C LEU A 490 1.27 -5.69 20.93
N ILE A 491 1.98 -6.51 21.69
CA ILE A 491 3.10 -7.34 21.26
C ILE A 491 2.55 -8.64 20.67
N GLN A 492 2.52 -8.68 19.34
CA GLN A 492 1.97 -9.80 18.56
C GLN A 492 2.61 -11.18 18.85
N GLU A 493 3.76 -11.23 19.53
CA GLU A 493 4.48 -12.47 19.84
C GLU A 493 4.00 -13.19 21.10
N SER A 494 3.31 -12.51 22.05
CA SER A 494 2.67 -13.21 23.18
C SER A 494 1.57 -12.37 23.86
N GLU A 495 0.35 -12.91 23.91
CA GLU A 495 -0.79 -12.25 24.55
C GLU A 495 -0.69 -12.13 26.09
N ALA A 496 0.29 -12.80 26.71
CA ALA A 496 0.55 -12.74 28.15
C ALA A 496 1.41 -11.51 28.50
N LEU A 497 2.40 -11.19 27.67
CA LEU A 497 3.23 -9.98 27.81
C LEU A 497 2.40 -8.70 27.61
N ASP A 498 1.44 -8.71 26.67
CA ASP A 498 0.57 -7.56 26.40
C ASP A 498 -0.28 -7.13 27.58
N TYR A 499 -0.84 -8.14 28.28
CA TYR A 499 -1.65 -7.88 29.45
C TYR A 499 -0.79 -7.32 30.58
N LYS A 500 0.43 -7.83 30.74
CA LYS A 500 1.36 -7.35 31.74
C LYS A 500 1.79 -5.91 31.48
N ASP A 501 2.21 -5.56 30.27
CA ASP A 501 2.63 -4.21 29.93
C ASP A 501 1.50 -3.17 30.13
N LEU A 502 0.26 -3.53 29.76
CA LEU A 502 -0.92 -2.68 29.99
C LEU A 502 -1.21 -2.52 31.49
N MET A 503 -1.18 -3.60 32.28
CA MET A 503 -1.47 -3.56 33.71
C MET A 503 -0.37 -2.82 34.47
N ASP A 504 0.90 -3.04 34.13
CA ASP A 504 2.04 -2.29 34.67
C ASP A 504 1.90 -0.78 34.36
N GLY A 505 1.46 -0.46 33.13
CA GLY A 505 1.14 0.91 32.72
C GLY A 505 -0.05 1.52 33.47
N TYR A 506 -1.12 0.75 33.67
CA TYR A 506 -2.29 1.14 34.45
C TYR A 506 -1.92 1.42 35.90
N GLU A 507 -1.19 0.50 36.55
CA GLU A 507 -0.70 0.68 37.92
C GLU A 507 0.20 1.92 38.04
N SER A 508 1.05 2.17 37.05
CA SER A 508 1.87 3.38 37.03
C SER A 508 1.02 4.65 36.98
N ILE A 509 -0.06 4.67 36.20
CA ILE A 509 -0.96 5.82 36.12
C ILE A 509 -1.74 5.97 37.43
N VAL A 510 -2.26 4.88 38.01
CA VAL A 510 -2.97 4.92 39.30
C VAL A 510 -2.08 5.48 40.42
N ARG A 511 -0.76 5.17 40.42
CA ARG A 511 0.18 5.73 41.39
C ARG A 511 0.32 7.26 41.30
N ASP A 512 0.38 7.81 40.09
CA ASP A 512 0.55 9.25 39.86
C ASP A 512 -0.77 10.05 39.86
N PHE A 513 -1.89 9.34 39.67
CA PHE A 513 -3.27 9.83 39.62
C PHE A 513 -4.15 9.02 40.59
N PRO A 514 -3.96 9.20 41.92
CA PRO A 514 -4.64 8.40 42.92
C PRO A 514 -6.14 8.74 43.04
N LEU A 515 -6.92 7.73 43.43
CA LEU A 515 -8.29 7.90 43.89
C LEU A 515 -8.32 8.64 45.24
N PRO A 516 -9.35 9.45 45.53
CA PRO A 516 -10.57 9.65 44.75
C PRO A 516 -10.49 10.78 43.71
N ASP A 517 -9.42 11.56 43.68
CA ASP A 517 -9.29 12.77 42.85
C ASP A 517 -9.32 12.48 41.35
N TYR A 518 -8.88 11.29 40.95
CA TYR A 518 -8.87 10.83 39.57
C TYR A 518 -9.52 9.45 39.44
N GLN A 519 -10.47 9.30 38.52
CA GLN A 519 -11.01 8.01 38.13
C GLN A 519 -10.42 7.57 36.79
N ILE A 520 -9.93 6.33 36.76
CA ILE A 520 -9.24 5.74 35.61
C ILE A 520 -10.02 4.51 35.16
N SER A 521 -10.38 4.45 33.88
CA SER A 521 -10.94 3.27 33.22
C SER A 521 -9.87 2.49 32.47
N ILE A 522 -10.10 1.19 32.28
CA ILE A 522 -9.22 0.31 31.50
C ILE A 522 -10.01 -0.37 30.38
N LEU A 523 -9.40 -0.51 29.19
CA LEU A 523 -10.03 -1.18 28.06
C LEU A 523 -9.04 -2.03 27.27
N HIS A 524 -9.28 -3.34 27.21
CA HIS A 524 -8.42 -4.26 26.48
C HIS A 524 -9.19 -5.36 25.75
N GLY A 525 -8.53 -6.01 24.79
CA GLY A 525 -9.15 -6.99 23.88
C GLY A 525 -9.83 -8.17 24.57
N LYS A 526 -9.26 -8.62 25.70
CA LYS A 526 -9.75 -9.76 26.48
C LYS A 526 -10.98 -9.48 27.36
N MET A 527 -11.38 -8.21 27.56
CA MET A 527 -12.58 -7.90 28.33
C MET A 527 -13.84 -8.42 27.62
N LYS A 528 -14.83 -8.88 28.40
CA LYS A 528 -16.12 -9.27 27.82
C LYS A 528 -16.77 -8.05 27.16
N PRO A 529 -17.54 -8.23 26.07
CA PRO A 529 -18.20 -7.11 25.39
C PRO A 529 -19.00 -6.20 26.33
N ALA A 530 -19.77 -6.78 27.27
CA ALA A 530 -20.55 -6.03 28.25
C ALA A 530 -19.66 -5.15 29.18
N ASP A 531 -18.49 -5.65 29.58
CA ASP A 531 -17.56 -4.91 30.45
C ASP A 531 -16.91 -3.75 29.68
N LYS A 532 -16.59 -3.96 28.38
CA LYS A 532 -16.08 -2.90 27.50
C LYS A 532 -17.10 -1.79 27.31
N ASP A 533 -18.35 -2.16 27.05
CA ASP A 533 -19.44 -1.20 26.84
C ASP A 533 -19.70 -0.40 28.12
N TYR A 534 -19.62 -1.05 29.29
CA TYR A 534 -19.75 -0.40 30.59
C TYR A 534 -18.63 0.63 30.84
N GLU A 535 -17.35 0.24 30.73
CA GLU A 535 -16.22 1.16 30.95
C GLU A 535 -16.17 2.29 29.92
N MET A 536 -16.56 2.00 28.67
CA MET A 536 -16.69 3.02 27.64
C MET A 536 -17.81 4.01 27.97
N ALA A 537 -18.97 3.54 28.43
CA ALA A 537 -20.08 4.41 28.82
C ALA A 537 -19.71 5.34 29.98
N ARG A 538 -18.96 4.84 30.98
CA ARG A 538 -18.44 5.66 32.09
C ARG A 538 -17.54 6.77 31.60
N PHE A 539 -16.62 6.45 30.68
CA PHE A 539 -15.76 7.45 30.08
C PHE A 539 -16.54 8.45 29.21
N VAL A 540 -17.47 8.01 28.36
CA VAL A 540 -18.30 8.93 27.56
C VAL A 540 -19.10 9.91 28.44
N LYS A 541 -19.59 9.47 29.60
CA LYS A 541 -20.32 10.29 30.58
C LYS A 541 -19.43 11.25 31.39
N GLY A 542 -18.11 11.12 31.30
CA GLY A 542 -17.17 11.92 32.08
C GLY A 542 -16.94 11.41 33.51
N GLU A 543 -17.43 10.22 33.85
CA GLU A 543 -17.22 9.62 35.18
C GLU A 543 -15.74 9.27 35.40
N THR A 544 -15.05 8.83 34.35
CA THR A 544 -13.61 8.61 34.34
C THR A 544 -12.88 9.66 33.49
N GLN A 545 -11.74 10.17 33.99
CA GLN A 545 -10.98 11.23 33.31
C GLN A 545 -9.88 10.65 32.41
N ILE A 546 -9.37 9.47 32.74
CA ILE A 546 -8.29 8.79 32.00
C ILE A 546 -8.78 7.42 31.57
N MET A 547 -8.59 7.07 30.30
CA MET A 547 -8.80 5.73 29.78
C MET A 547 -7.48 5.12 29.34
N VAL A 548 -7.09 4.02 29.98
CA VAL A 548 -5.91 3.22 29.65
C VAL A 548 -6.33 2.06 28.76
N ALA A 549 -5.79 1.95 27.55
CA ALA A 549 -6.25 0.94 26.62
C ALA A 549 -5.20 0.39 25.66
N THR A 550 -5.55 -0.68 24.98
CA THR A 550 -4.79 -1.18 23.82
C THR A 550 -5.38 -0.65 22.50
N THR A 551 -4.90 -1.15 21.36
CA THR A 551 -5.39 -0.83 20.00
C THR A 551 -6.89 -1.06 19.79
N VAL A 552 -7.63 -1.60 20.75
CA VAL A 552 -9.08 -1.80 20.67
C VAL A 552 -9.85 -0.47 20.52
N ILE A 553 -9.28 0.65 20.99
CA ILE A 553 -9.84 2.02 20.78
C ILE A 553 -9.84 2.43 19.30
N GLU A 554 -9.13 1.70 18.42
CA GLU A 554 -9.20 1.92 16.97
C GLU A 554 -10.64 1.86 16.43
N VAL A 555 -11.62 1.32 17.17
CA VAL A 555 -13.03 1.23 16.73
C VAL A 555 -13.95 2.29 17.34
N GLY A 556 -14.47 3.17 16.49
CA GLY A 556 -15.76 3.84 16.64
C GLY A 556 -15.89 5.05 17.55
N VAL A 557 -15.65 4.92 18.86
CA VAL A 557 -16.33 5.79 19.84
C VAL A 557 -15.90 7.27 19.74
N ASN A 558 -16.90 8.16 19.70
CA ASN A 558 -16.73 9.61 19.71
C ASN A 558 -16.82 10.11 21.15
N VAL A 559 -15.75 10.72 21.66
CA VAL A 559 -15.77 11.41 22.96
C VAL A 559 -15.33 12.85 22.72
N PRO A 560 -16.29 13.80 22.56
CA PRO A 560 -15.97 15.20 22.24
C PRO A 560 -15.05 15.88 23.26
N ASN A 561 -15.17 15.50 24.54
CA ASN A 561 -14.39 16.05 25.65
C ASN A 561 -12.98 15.42 25.79
N ALA A 562 -12.67 14.38 25.01
CA ALA A 562 -11.33 13.79 24.99
C ALA A 562 -10.41 14.65 24.11
N SER A 563 -9.46 15.33 24.75
CA SER A 563 -8.60 16.32 24.11
C SER A 563 -7.13 15.90 24.01
N VAL A 564 -6.69 14.92 24.82
CA VAL A 564 -5.31 14.43 24.82
C VAL A 564 -5.26 12.95 24.49
N MET A 565 -4.43 12.60 23.51
CA MET A 565 -4.07 11.23 23.14
C MET A 565 -2.60 10.99 23.48
N ILE A 566 -2.31 9.98 24.28
CA ILE A 566 -0.95 9.54 24.60
C ILE A 566 -0.76 8.14 24.04
N ILE A 567 0.26 7.97 23.21
CA ILE A 567 0.60 6.68 22.62
C ILE A 567 1.95 6.27 23.18
N GLU A 568 1.94 5.26 24.05
CA GLU A 568 3.12 4.67 24.66
C GLU A 568 3.83 3.74 23.67
N SER A 569 5.16 3.71 23.69
CA SER A 569 5.98 2.93 22.75
C SER A 569 5.53 3.09 21.28
N ALA A 570 5.35 4.34 20.84
CA ALA A 570 4.77 4.69 19.55
C ALA A 570 5.56 4.09 18.35
N GLU A 571 6.84 3.76 18.52
CA GLU A 571 7.68 3.12 17.51
C GLU A 571 7.18 1.72 17.08
N ARG A 572 6.38 1.07 17.92
CA ARG A 572 5.80 -0.26 17.68
C ARG A 572 4.54 -0.23 16.81
N PHE A 573 3.92 0.94 16.62
CA PHE A 573 2.69 1.07 15.84
C PHE A 573 2.95 1.36 14.37
N GLY A 574 2.10 0.84 13.49
CA GLY A 574 2.05 1.27 12.09
C GLY A 574 1.68 2.75 11.96
N LEU A 575 2.13 3.40 10.88
CA LEU A 575 1.87 4.83 10.68
C LEU A 575 0.36 5.10 10.51
N SER A 576 -0.33 4.21 9.80
CA SER A 576 -1.79 4.20 9.65
C SER A 576 -2.54 4.05 10.99
N GLN A 577 -2.05 3.21 11.90
CA GLN A 577 -2.64 3.03 13.24
C GLN A 577 -2.45 4.29 14.10
N LEU A 578 -1.24 4.87 14.08
CA LEU A 578 -0.97 6.13 14.79
C LEU A 578 -1.89 7.25 14.32
N HIS A 579 -2.16 7.34 13.01
CA HIS A 579 -3.10 8.31 12.45
C HIS A 579 -4.55 8.08 12.90
N GLN A 580 -5.02 6.82 12.91
CA GLN A 580 -6.35 6.49 13.43
C GLN A 580 -6.50 6.86 14.91
N LEU A 581 -5.49 6.51 15.74
CA LEU A 581 -5.47 6.84 17.16
C LEU A 581 -5.45 8.36 17.37
N ARG A 582 -4.62 9.10 16.63
CA ARG A 582 -4.64 10.57 16.66
C ARG A 582 -6.02 11.13 16.34
N GLY A 583 -6.71 10.55 15.35
CA GLY A 583 -8.07 10.97 14.95
C GLY A 583 -9.17 10.70 15.98
N ARG A 584 -8.88 10.02 17.10
CA ARG A 584 -9.82 9.79 18.21
C ARG A 584 -10.01 11.02 19.10
N VAL A 585 -9.07 11.97 19.05
CA VAL A 585 -9.18 13.27 19.73
C VAL A 585 -9.41 14.41 18.72
N GLY A 586 -9.71 15.62 19.19
CA GLY A 586 -9.96 16.76 18.31
C GLY A 586 -11.32 16.76 17.64
N ARG A 587 -12.34 16.27 18.37
CA ARG A 587 -13.75 16.28 17.92
C ARG A 587 -14.57 17.44 18.52
N GLY A 588 -14.10 18.06 19.60
CA GLY A 588 -14.65 19.30 20.16
C GLY A 588 -14.01 20.56 19.57
N ALA A 589 -14.47 21.74 20.02
CA ALA A 589 -13.92 23.05 19.63
C ALA A 589 -12.55 23.36 20.30
N ASP A 590 -12.17 22.56 21.29
CA ASP A 590 -10.94 22.70 22.05
C ASP A 590 -9.70 22.25 21.28
N GLN A 591 -8.57 22.89 21.59
CA GLN A 591 -7.27 22.46 21.09
C GLN A 591 -6.95 21.07 21.64
N SER A 592 -6.75 20.11 20.75
CA SER A 592 -6.36 18.74 21.10
C SER A 592 -4.89 18.47 20.84
N PHE A 593 -4.35 17.49 21.55
CA PHE A 593 -2.93 17.13 21.57
C PHE A 593 -2.74 15.63 21.38
N CYS A 594 -1.71 15.26 20.64
CA CYS A 594 -1.27 13.87 20.49
C CYS A 594 0.20 13.77 20.91
N VAL A 595 0.49 12.98 21.94
CA VAL A 595 1.83 12.79 22.49
C VAL A 595 2.31 11.39 22.12
N LEU A 596 3.35 11.32 21.31
CA LEU A 596 4.01 10.06 20.94
C LEU A 596 5.18 9.83 21.90
N MET A 597 5.08 8.82 22.76
CA MET A 597 6.11 8.45 23.72
C MET A 597 6.95 7.31 23.16
N THR A 598 8.28 7.46 23.19
CA THR A 598 9.20 6.39 22.74
C THR A 598 10.42 6.25 23.61
N SER A 599 11.08 5.11 23.47
CA SER A 599 12.44 4.92 23.98
C SER A 599 13.47 5.71 23.14
N HIS A 600 14.72 5.78 23.62
CA HIS A 600 15.82 6.42 22.88
C HIS A 600 16.36 5.57 21.70
N LYS A 601 16.02 4.27 21.65
CA LYS A 601 16.55 3.34 20.65
C LYS A 601 15.56 3.19 19.50
N LEU A 602 15.71 4.02 18.47
CA LEU A 602 14.85 4.03 17.29
C LEU A 602 15.58 3.53 16.05
N SER A 603 14.93 2.71 15.23
CA SER A 603 15.39 2.39 13.87
C SER A 603 15.22 3.60 12.94
N SER A 604 15.90 3.60 11.79
CA SER A 604 15.72 4.63 10.74
C SER A 604 14.26 4.79 10.33
N ASP A 605 13.56 3.66 10.19
CA ASP A 605 12.19 3.62 9.71
C ASP A 605 11.22 4.08 10.80
N ALA A 606 11.46 3.71 12.06
CA ALA A 606 10.70 4.23 13.19
C ALA A 606 10.86 5.75 13.32
N LYS A 607 12.08 6.27 13.18
CA LYS A 607 12.34 7.72 13.20
C LYS A 607 11.56 8.44 12.09
N THR A 608 11.60 7.91 10.87
CA THR A 608 10.91 8.49 9.71
C THR A 608 9.37 8.47 9.90
N ARG A 609 8.81 7.40 10.49
CA ARG A 609 7.38 7.32 10.84
C ARG A 609 6.98 8.40 11.84
N LEU A 610 7.71 8.52 12.94
CA LEU A 610 7.40 9.47 14.02
C LEU A 610 7.55 10.92 13.56
N GLU A 611 8.61 11.23 12.80
CA GLU A 611 8.80 12.56 12.20
C GLU A 611 7.67 12.93 11.26
N THR A 612 7.21 11.98 10.43
CA THR A 612 6.05 12.19 9.56
C THR A 612 4.78 12.49 10.37
N MET A 613 4.48 11.73 11.43
CA MET A 613 3.31 11.97 12.29
C MET A 613 3.32 13.34 12.96
N VAL A 614 4.50 13.84 13.34
CA VAL A 614 4.67 15.16 13.95
C VAL A 614 4.54 16.27 12.91
N ARG A 615 5.11 16.06 11.71
CA ARG A 615 5.17 17.08 10.64
C ARG A 615 3.81 17.38 10.04
N THR A 616 3.02 16.34 9.73
CA THR A 616 1.79 16.50 8.94
C THR A 616 0.56 15.98 9.67
N ASN A 617 -0.56 16.67 9.47
CA ASN A 617 -1.88 16.19 9.86
C ASN A 617 -2.65 15.57 8.70
N ASP A 618 -2.15 15.70 7.47
CA ASP A 618 -2.78 15.14 6.28
C ASP A 618 -2.63 13.62 6.27
N GLY A 619 -3.76 12.94 6.46
CA GLY A 619 -3.80 11.49 6.42
C GLY A 619 -3.40 10.87 5.07
N PHE A 620 -3.56 11.59 3.95
CA PHE A 620 -3.10 11.09 2.63
C PHE A 620 -1.58 11.10 2.52
N GLU A 621 -0.93 12.17 2.98
CA GLU A 621 0.54 12.24 3.04
C GLU A 621 1.11 11.13 3.95
N ILE A 622 0.48 10.91 5.11
CA ILE A 622 0.82 9.81 6.03
C ILE A 622 0.72 8.47 5.31
N ALA A 623 -0.39 8.21 4.61
CA ALA A 623 -0.59 6.94 3.91
C ALA A 623 0.45 6.73 2.80
N GLU A 624 0.86 7.79 2.09
CA GLU A 624 1.92 7.70 1.08
C GLU A 624 3.28 7.35 1.71
N VAL A 625 3.62 7.93 2.85
CA VAL A 625 4.85 7.59 3.56
C VAL A 625 4.79 6.17 4.13
N ASP A 626 3.65 5.73 4.67
CA ASP A 626 3.46 4.35 5.16
C ASP A 626 3.72 3.34 4.03
N LEU A 627 3.16 3.62 2.85
CA LEU A 627 3.35 2.81 1.65
C LEU A 627 4.81 2.82 1.15
N LYS A 628 5.51 3.95 1.22
CA LYS A 628 6.95 4.03 0.89
C LYS A 628 7.82 3.20 1.84
N LEU A 629 7.48 3.18 3.13
CA LEU A 629 8.26 2.48 4.16
C LEU A 629 7.98 0.97 4.17
N ARG A 630 6.72 0.55 4.03
CA ARG A 630 6.33 -0.87 4.04
C ARG A 630 6.50 -1.56 2.68
N GLY A 631 6.45 -0.79 1.60
CA GLY A 631 6.27 -1.33 0.26
C GLY A 631 4.85 -1.86 0.03
N PRO A 632 4.44 -2.09 -1.23
CA PRO A 632 3.07 -2.45 -1.59
C PRO A 632 2.62 -3.84 -1.08
N GLY A 633 3.56 -4.74 -0.75
CA GLY A 633 3.26 -6.13 -0.38
C GLY A 633 2.73 -6.34 1.04
N ASP A 634 3.09 -5.48 2.00
CA ASP A 634 2.90 -5.74 3.44
C ASP A 634 1.62 -5.10 4.02
N LEU A 635 1.02 -4.13 3.32
CA LEU A 635 -0.24 -3.49 3.73
C LEU A 635 -1.46 -4.43 3.70
N MET A 636 -1.33 -5.61 3.07
CA MET A 636 -2.48 -6.42 2.68
C MET A 636 -2.74 -7.65 3.52
N GLY A 637 -1.92 -8.00 4.53
CA GLY A 637 -2.18 -9.08 5.48
C GLY A 637 -2.63 -10.42 4.86
N THR A 638 -1.76 -11.43 4.82
CA THR A 638 -2.04 -12.77 4.24
C THR A 638 -2.61 -12.73 2.82
N GLN A 639 -1.73 -12.71 1.81
CA GLN A 639 -1.98 -13.08 0.40
C GLN A 639 -3.43 -12.96 -0.08
N GLN A 640 -4.06 -11.79 0.09
CA GLN A 640 -5.35 -11.56 -0.55
C GLN A 640 -5.10 -11.29 -2.02
N SER A 641 -5.79 -12.07 -2.84
CA SER A 641 -5.78 -12.16 -4.29
C SER A 641 -6.09 -10.82 -4.96
N GLY A 642 -5.16 -9.87 -4.97
CA GLY A 642 -5.38 -8.58 -5.62
C GLY A 642 -4.12 -7.75 -5.86
N VAL A 643 -2.96 -8.18 -5.38
CA VAL A 643 -1.71 -7.47 -5.61
C VAL A 643 -1.41 -7.48 -7.10
N LEU A 644 -1.31 -6.28 -7.66
CA LEU A 644 -0.74 -6.09 -8.98
C LEU A 644 0.72 -6.61 -8.96
N ASN A 645 0.98 -7.74 -9.64
CA ASN A 645 2.32 -8.28 -9.83
C ASN A 645 3.10 -7.49 -10.90
N LEU A 646 3.52 -6.27 -10.56
CA LEU A 646 4.34 -5.41 -11.42
C LEU A 646 5.75 -5.99 -11.55
N LYS A 647 6.26 -6.07 -12.78
CA LYS A 647 7.59 -6.60 -13.09
C LYS A 647 8.67 -5.53 -13.02
N ILE A 648 8.34 -4.29 -13.41
CA ILE A 648 9.31 -3.18 -13.47
C ILE A 648 8.83 -1.91 -12.79
N ALA A 649 7.54 -1.59 -12.87
CA ALA A 649 7.00 -0.38 -12.29
C ALA A 649 6.77 -0.53 -10.78
N ASP A 650 6.89 0.57 -10.07
CA ASP A 650 6.58 0.69 -8.65
C ASP A 650 5.48 1.76 -8.51
N ILE A 651 4.30 1.36 -8.03
CA ILE A 651 3.11 2.24 -7.90
C ILE A 651 3.42 3.49 -7.07
N VAL A 652 4.35 3.38 -6.13
CA VAL A 652 4.70 4.41 -5.16
C VAL A 652 5.70 5.38 -5.77
N ARG A 653 6.76 4.85 -6.37
CA ARG A 653 7.84 5.67 -6.96
C ARG A 653 7.45 6.27 -8.31
N ASP A 654 6.64 5.56 -9.09
CA ASP A 654 6.29 5.90 -10.47
C ASP A 654 4.88 6.50 -10.59
N ASN A 655 4.41 7.21 -9.55
CA ASN A 655 3.09 7.84 -9.48
C ASN A 655 2.79 8.72 -10.71
N ASP A 656 3.74 9.54 -11.12
CA ASP A 656 3.54 10.44 -12.26
C ASP A 656 3.47 9.69 -13.60
N ILE A 657 4.21 8.58 -13.73
CA ILE A 657 4.07 7.67 -14.88
C ILE A 657 2.67 7.05 -14.90
N LEU A 658 2.17 6.61 -13.75
CA LEU A 658 0.82 6.05 -13.61
C LEU A 658 -0.27 7.04 -14.01
N LYS A 659 -0.16 8.31 -13.59
CA LYS A 659 -1.11 9.37 -13.99
C LYS A 659 -1.13 9.56 -15.50
N THR A 660 0.03 9.67 -16.13
CA THR A 660 0.16 9.81 -17.59
C THR A 660 -0.39 8.60 -18.32
N ALA A 661 -0.05 7.39 -17.86
CA ALA A 661 -0.55 6.13 -18.42
C ALA A 661 -2.07 6.05 -18.37
N ARG A 662 -2.68 6.44 -17.24
CA ARG A 662 -4.15 6.49 -17.10
C ARG A 662 -4.78 7.53 -18.02
N PHE A 663 -4.18 8.72 -18.12
CA PHE A 663 -4.69 9.77 -19.00
C PHE A 663 -4.74 9.29 -20.46
N GLN A 664 -3.65 8.69 -20.95
CA GLN A 664 -3.60 8.15 -22.31
C GLN A 664 -4.58 7.00 -22.50
N ALA A 665 -4.73 6.11 -21.52
CA ALA A 665 -5.70 5.02 -21.58
C ALA A 665 -7.16 5.53 -21.64
N LEU A 666 -7.49 6.56 -20.86
CA LEU A 666 -8.83 7.20 -20.89
C LEU A 666 -9.08 7.93 -22.22
N LYS A 667 -8.09 8.67 -22.73
CA LYS A 667 -8.16 9.36 -24.03
C LYS A 667 -8.48 8.35 -25.14
N LEU A 668 -7.70 7.27 -25.21
CA LEU A 668 -7.89 6.21 -26.20
C LEU A 668 -9.27 5.55 -26.08
N LEU A 669 -9.67 5.10 -24.89
CA LEU A 669 -10.96 4.41 -24.70
C LEU A 669 -12.17 5.33 -24.87
N LYS A 670 -12.02 6.65 -24.73
CA LYS A 670 -13.08 7.62 -25.02
C LYS A 670 -13.27 7.81 -26.52
N GLU A 671 -12.19 7.82 -27.28
CA GLU A 671 -12.21 8.01 -28.73
C GLU A 671 -12.52 6.73 -29.51
N ASP A 672 -12.12 5.56 -28.97
CA ASP A 672 -12.27 4.25 -29.60
C ASP A 672 -12.39 3.14 -28.53
N PRO A 673 -13.60 2.96 -27.95
CA PRO A 673 -13.83 1.98 -26.89
C PRO A 673 -13.58 0.52 -27.31
N THR A 674 -13.73 0.20 -28.61
CA THR A 674 -13.53 -1.15 -29.16
C THR A 674 -12.12 -1.39 -29.68
N MET A 675 -11.28 -0.35 -29.74
CA MET A 675 -9.92 -0.37 -30.28
C MET A 675 -9.92 -0.91 -31.73
N GLU A 676 -10.84 -0.43 -32.56
CA GLU A 676 -11.04 -0.88 -33.95
C GLU A 676 -10.34 0.00 -34.99
N LYS A 677 -9.94 1.22 -34.63
CA LYS A 677 -9.17 2.10 -35.52
C LYS A 677 -7.83 1.46 -35.89
N GLU A 678 -7.36 1.72 -37.11
CA GLU A 678 -6.11 1.16 -37.63
C GLU A 678 -4.92 1.45 -36.72
N ASP A 679 -4.81 2.68 -36.21
CA ASP A 679 -3.72 3.10 -35.30
C ASP A 679 -3.75 2.40 -33.93
N HIS A 680 -4.88 1.83 -33.54
CA HIS A 680 -5.07 1.12 -32.27
C HIS A 680 -4.95 -0.41 -32.39
N GLN A 681 -4.83 -0.95 -33.59
CA GLN A 681 -4.72 -2.41 -33.80
C GLN A 681 -3.53 -3.01 -33.07
N VAL A 682 -2.40 -2.29 -33.01
CA VAL A 682 -1.18 -2.70 -32.28
C VAL A 682 -1.47 -2.84 -30.78
N ILE A 683 -2.19 -1.87 -30.21
CA ILE A 683 -2.57 -1.86 -28.79
C ILE A 683 -3.57 -2.98 -28.51
N ARG A 684 -4.59 -3.16 -29.37
CA ARG A 684 -5.57 -4.24 -29.24
C ARG A 684 -4.91 -5.61 -29.31
N TYR A 685 -3.96 -5.79 -30.23
CA TYR A 685 -3.20 -7.02 -30.36
C TYR A 685 -2.41 -7.33 -29.09
N ALA A 686 -1.62 -6.37 -28.60
CA ALA A 686 -0.84 -6.51 -27.38
C ALA A 686 -1.74 -6.77 -26.15
N TYR A 687 -2.84 -6.03 -26.02
CA TYR A 687 -3.82 -6.24 -24.96
C TYR A 687 -4.43 -7.65 -24.99
N ALA A 688 -4.81 -8.14 -26.17
CA ALA A 688 -5.34 -9.50 -26.33
C ALA A 688 -4.31 -10.57 -25.95
N GLN A 689 -3.02 -10.38 -26.29
CA GLN A 689 -1.96 -11.30 -25.88
C GLN A 689 -1.76 -11.33 -24.36
N LEU A 690 -1.81 -10.17 -23.70
CA LEU A 690 -1.71 -10.07 -22.24
C LEU A 690 -2.86 -10.79 -21.53
N VAL A 691 -4.08 -10.69 -22.07
CA VAL A 691 -5.25 -11.41 -21.53
C VAL A 691 -5.15 -12.92 -21.79
N LYS A 692 -4.72 -13.34 -22.99
CA LYS A 692 -4.65 -14.74 -23.41
C LYS A 692 -3.59 -15.54 -22.64
N HIS A 693 -2.40 -14.99 -22.45
CA HIS A 693 -1.25 -15.74 -21.94
C HIS A 693 -1.16 -15.80 -20.41
N LYS A 694 -2.20 -15.40 -19.67
CA LYS A 694 -2.31 -15.54 -18.19
C LYS A 694 -1.08 -15.05 -17.39
N ASN A 695 -0.19 -14.24 -17.99
CA ASN A 695 1.19 -14.17 -17.53
C ASN A 695 1.44 -13.14 -16.43
N ILE A 696 0.42 -12.42 -15.95
CA ILE A 696 0.66 -11.37 -14.96
C ILE A 696 -0.53 -11.09 -14.00
N TRP A 697 -1.81 -11.37 -14.33
CA TRP A 697 -2.93 -10.70 -13.63
C TRP A 697 -4.18 -11.55 -13.37
N THR A 698 -4.03 -12.82 -12.96
CA THR A 698 -5.16 -13.72 -12.66
C THR A 698 -5.96 -13.37 -11.40
N TYR A 699 -5.47 -12.47 -10.54
CA TYR A 699 -6.03 -12.31 -9.20
C TYR A 699 -7.07 -11.19 -9.05
N ILE A 700 -7.34 -10.35 -10.06
CA ILE A 700 -8.38 -9.30 -9.94
C ILE A 700 -9.78 -9.85 -10.29
N SER A 701 -10.16 -10.96 -9.66
CA SER A 701 -11.49 -11.60 -9.78
C SER A 701 -12.29 -11.39 -8.50
#